data_AF-A0A351APZ3-F1
#
_entry.id   AF-A0A351APZ3-F1
#
_cell.length_a   1.000
_cell.length_b   1.000
_cell.length_c   1.000
_cell.angle_alpha   90.00
_cell.angle_beta   90.00
_cell.angle_gamma   90.00
#
_symmetry.space_group_name_H-M   'P 1'
#
loop_
_entity.id
_entity.type
_entity.pdbx_description
1 polymer ?
#
loop_
_entity_poly.entity_id
_entity_poly.type
_entity_poly.pdbx_seq_one_letter_code
_entity_poly.pdbx_strand_id
1 'polypeptide(L)'
;MNINTMNMKKYIAALFCAIALVASGCADYDSDIKNLEQRIDEIESNQIKSIESQIKNINESLPKLEQADKDLKGMITALEGTADDLAKSLADNSKNISDVKSELEKAVKELQASDKKNKEELIAAINTAKGEVIANLESAKTEIEGKLATINKTIADLQKKDAELEKKISGLKEYVDKEIKGTKDWATATFATLTQYKGIVEQIAGINSEISGLKKSLTDLETSLTNKFTEDLNKAVSDLNGKIADEVSGLNERIDKEVSDFTTAYTTAISTTRDELEKAWAANLKTSIDELEKSMKSWVNEKLTAYWTIEETKAALEAQKTDLETQLEAQKVLLKGLIDANTGDITKLKEALEKTEKNIEANTKAISDLRADLEKAKADITEAYNKAIEDAISALEGRLDTKLTNEIKAVNDRIDKIVSDWESRIKSCEDQVKDAIDKMNEALKDMGGNGKIQSVTYRPEYSDGVHDVYREDKAFLMRFEVRPAAVVSKLNSSNVKMQAYVDWGRGQWKAIDLTVKSVVPESNGVIAVKASAEAIKSSSATFFDAAWSYTTYAKLLIEDSDQGWEISSGFVPLKVVDGRLDPKKEINGHEYVEMGDGLKWATCNIGASTPEEVGSEFAWGETKTKSDYSFGNHKWYDNGNYTKYNSTDGLTVLMSGDDAATVNWRGTWRTPTFDEFHKLFNEKNFEWKYDDAKKGISVTSKISGYEGNSIFFLSGKYYWSSTINVNKLEHAYSLYVYTEKSGSVLGGSFRWNGWEIRPVSN
;
A
#
# COMPACT_ATOMS: atom_id res chain seq x y z
N MET A 1 51.23 48.57 29.37
CA MET A 1 51.20 48.26 30.82
C MET A 1 52.28 47.25 31.11
N ASN A 2 53.15 47.39 32.12
CA ASN A 2 53.32 48.56 32.99
C ASN A 2 53.96 49.74 32.25
N ILE A 3 53.44 50.94 32.47
CA ILE A 3 54.21 52.18 32.39
C ILE A 3 54.33 52.63 33.84
N ASN A 4 55.53 52.96 34.30
CA ASN A 4 55.69 53.78 35.50
C ASN A 4 56.65 54.92 35.20
N THR A 5 56.06 56.01 34.70
CA THR A 5 56.71 57.26 34.31
C THR A 5 57.33 57.97 35.49
N MET A 6 58.67 58.09 35.54
CA MET A 6 59.30 59.17 36.29
C MET A 6 60.69 59.55 35.73
N ASN A 7 61.08 60.81 35.99
CA ASN A 7 62.41 61.39 35.76
C ASN A 7 62.91 61.63 34.32
N MET A 8 62.09 61.49 33.27
CA MET A 8 62.36 62.20 32.00
C MET A 8 62.49 63.73 32.22
N LYS A 9 61.78 64.27 33.23
CA LYS A 9 61.90 65.66 33.71
C LYS A 9 63.33 66.08 34.11
N LYS A 10 64.23 65.17 34.51
CA LYS A 10 65.61 65.55 34.90
C LYS A 10 66.51 65.94 33.75
N TYR A 11 66.32 65.38 32.55
CA TYR A 11 67.21 65.62 31.41
C TYR A 11 66.79 66.83 30.57
N ILE A 12 65.48 67.05 30.39
CA ILE A 12 64.96 68.18 29.60
C ILE A 12 65.31 69.52 30.27
N ALA A 13 65.14 69.63 31.60
CA ALA A 13 65.43 70.87 32.33
C ALA A 13 66.92 71.28 32.26
N ALA A 14 67.83 70.32 32.28
CA ALA A 14 69.27 70.59 32.23
C ALA A 14 69.74 71.09 30.84
N LEU A 15 69.11 70.60 29.76
CA LEU A 15 69.51 70.96 28.39
C LEU A 15 69.13 72.40 28.03
N PHE A 16 68.02 72.93 28.57
CA PHE A 16 67.63 74.33 28.35
C PHE A 16 68.66 75.34 28.88
N CYS A 17 69.30 75.07 30.03
CA CYS A 17 70.34 75.94 30.59
C CYS A 17 71.65 75.96 29.79
N ALA A 18 71.86 75.03 28.85
CA ALA A 18 73.13 74.89 28.13
C ALA A 18 73.23 75.77 26.85
N ILE A 19 72.13 76.37 26.40
CA ILE A 19 72.08 77.17 25.15
C ILE A 19 71.66 78.62 25.39
N ALA A 20 71.10 78.97 26.54
CA ALA A 20 70.88 80.36 26.91
C ALA A 20 70.90 80.60 28.43
N LEU A 21 71.59 81.59 29.01
CA LEU A 21 72.76 82.38 28.59
C LEU A 21 72.82 83.18 27.26
N VAL A 22 71.68 83.39 26.60
CA VAL A 22 71.45 84.54 25.71
C VAL A 22 70.14 85.16 26.17
N ALA A 23 70.04 86.48 26.10
CA ALA A 23 68.88 87.28 26.48
C ALA A 23 68.57 87.28 28.00
N SER A 24 68.26 88.39 28.69
CA SER A 24 67.50 89.60 28.35
C SER A 24 66.00 89.38 28.19
N GLY A 25 65.22 89.85 29.15
CA GLY A 25 63.76 89.67 29.18
C GLY A 25 63.29 89.36 30.60
N CYS A 26 63.14 90.40 31.41
CA CYS A 26 62.49 90.25 32.72
C CYS A 26 60.99 90.01 32.47
N ALA A 27 60.53 88.77 32.64
CA ALA A 27 59.14 88.37 32.47
C ALA A 27 58.69 87.52 33.66
N ASP A 28 57.41 87.64 33.99
CA ASP A 28 56.71 86.94 35.07
C ASP A 28 55.63 86.04 34.46
N TYR A 29 55.36 84.90 35.09
CA TYR A 29 54.94 83.67 34.38
C TYR A 29 53.50 83.21 34.64
N ASP A 30 52.71 83.96 35.42
CA ASP A 30 51.40 83.49 35.90
C ASP A 30 50.34 83.32 34.77
N SER A 31 50.42 84.17 33.74
CA SER A 31 49.66 84.01 32.49
C SER A 31 50.02 82.71 31.74
N ASP A 32 51.29 82.31 31.81
CA ASP A 32 51.79 81.12 31.11
C ASP A 32 51.39 79.84 31.84
N ILE A 33 51.31 79.87 33.17
CA ILE A 33 50.82 78.73 33.99
C ILE A 33 49.38 78.36 33.59
N LYS A 34 48.48 79.34 33.47
CA LYS A 34 47.09 79.09 33.03
C LYS A 34 46.99 78.55 31.60
N ASN A 35 47.86 79.04 30.72
CA ASN A 35 47.99 78.54 29.35
C ASN A 35 48.47 77.07 29.33
N LEU A 36 49.41 76.71 30.22
CA LEU A 36 49.91 75.35 30.39
C LEU A 36 48.83 74.38 30.91
N GLU A 37 48.02 74.79 31.90
CA GLU A 37 46.90 73.98 32.40
C GLU A 37 45.88 73.68 31.31
N GLN A 38 45.41 74.69 30.58
CA GLN A 38 44.46 74.50 29.46
C GLN A 38 45.02 73.57 28.38
N ARG A 39 46.32 73.65 28.08
CA ARG A 39 46.99 72.75 27.13
C ARG A 39 47.15 71.32 27.65
N ILE A 40 47.21 71.11 28.96
CA ILE A 40 47.22 69.77 29.57
C ILE A 40 45.84 69.11 29.42
N ASP A 41 44.75 69.84 29.68
CA ASP A 41 43.39 69.34 29.48
C ASP A 41 43.11 68.95 28.01
N GLU A 42 43.59 69.75 27.05
CA GLU A 42 43.48 69.41 25.61
C GLU A 42 44.29 68.15 25.25
N ILE A 43 45.47 67.96 25.84
CA ILE A 43 46.26 66.73 25.66
C ILE A 43 45.51 65.52 26.24
N GLU A 44 45.05 65.59 27.48
CA GLU A 44 44.49 64.43 28.18
C GLU A 44 43.07 64.07 27.71
N SER A 45 42.20 65.07 27.51
CA SER A 45 40.81 64.81 27.10
C SER A 45 40.63 64.52 25.60
N ASN A 46 41.44 65.11 24.72
CA ASN A 46 41.30 64.92 23.27
C ASN A 46 42.42 64.06 22.67
N GLN A 47 43.70 64.40 22.91
CA GLN A 47 44.81 63.74 22.21
C GLN A 47 45.05 62.31 22.73
N ILE A 48 45.11 62.10 24.05
CA ILE A 48 45.33 60.77 24.63
C ILE A 48 44.18 59.81 24.28
N LYS A 49 42.91 60.22 24.47
CA LYS A 49 41.75 59.38 24.10
C LYS A 49 41.69 59.05 22.60
N SER A 50 42.12 59.98 21.74
CA SER A 50 42.24 59.71 20.30
C SER A 50 43.30 58.65 20.02
N ILE A 51 44.47 58.75 20.67
CA ILE A 51 45.56 57.76 20.57
C ILE A 51 45.13 56.39 21.12
N GLU A 52 44.41 56.33 22.25
CA GLU A 52 43.87 55.08 22.79
C GLU A 52 42.86 54.41 21.84
N SER A 53 41.99 55.21 21.21
CA SER A 53 41.05 54.73 20.17
C SER A 53 41.79 54.21 18.93
N GLN A 54 42.84 54.90 18.49
CA GLN A 54 43.71 54.44 17.41
C GLN A 54 44.42 53.12 17.77
N ILE A 55 44.97 52.99 18.98
CA ILE A 55 45.61 51.77 19.48
C ILE A 55 44.60 50.60 19.51
N LYS A 56 43.35 50.85 19.95
CA LYS A 56 42.29 49.83 19.90
C LYS A 56 42.02 49.38 18.45
N ASN A 57 41.84 50.32 17.53
CA ASN A 57 41.57 50.00 16.12
C ASN A 57 42.74 49.27 15.45
N ILE A 58 43.99 49.58 15.83
CA ILE A 58 45.19 48.84 15.40
C ILE A 58 45.16 47.41 15.94
N ASN A 59 44.86 47.21 17.23
CA ASN A 59 44.77 45.89 17.85
C ASN A 59 43.62 45.03 17.28
N GLU A 60 42.52 45.63 16.83
CA GLU A 60 41.44 44.94 16.10
C GLU A 60 41.76 44.68 14.61
N SER A 61 42.83 45.28 14.09
CA SER A 61 43.28 45.14 12.68
C SER A 61 44.47 44.19 12.55
N LEU A 62 45.37 44.14 13.54
CA LEU A 62 46.57 43.30 13.52
C LEU A 62 46.25 41.81 13.23
N PRO A 63 45.30 41.15 13.93
CA PRO A 63 45.00 39.74 13.69
C PRO A 63 44.39 39.46 12.31
N LYS A 64 43.71 40.46 11.71
CA LYS A 64 43.19 40.37 10.35
C LYS A 64 44.32 40.46 9.32
N LEU A 65 45.35 41.25 9.60
CA LEU A 65 46.55 41.36 8.78
C LEU A 65 47.44 40.11 8.91
N GLU A 66 47.58 39.55 10.12
CA GLU A 66 48.26 38.28 10.38
C GLU A 66 47.56 37.09 9.67
N GLN A 67 46.22 37.04 9.70
CA GLN A 67 45.47 36.04 8.97
C GLN A 67 45.59 36.21 7.45
N ALA A 68 45.56 37.45 6.94
CA ALA A 68 45.77 37.73 5.52
C ALA A 68 47.20 37.36 5.04
N ASP A 69 48.24 37.61 5.85
CA ASP A 69 49.61 37.15 5.60
C ASP A 69 49.71 35.61 5.57
N LYS A 70 49.02 34.93 6.50
CA LYS A 70 48.95 33.47 6.54
C LYS A 70 48.23 32.88 5.32
N ASP A 71 47.13 33.48 4.89
CA ASP A 71 46.36 33.05 3.72
C ASP A 71 47.13 33.32 2.42
N LEU A 72 47.82 34.47 2.31
CA LEU A 72 48.73 34.76 1.21
C LEU A 72 49.91 33.78 1.15
N LYS A 73 50.48 33.39 2.28
CA LYS A 73 51.52 32.33 2.33
C LYS A 73 50.98 30.98 1.87
N GLY A 74 49.76 30.61 2.26
CA GLY A 74 49.09 29.42 1.74
C GLY A 74 48.88 29.45 0.23
N MET A 75 48.47 30.61 -0.32
CA MET A 75 48.36 30.82 -1.77
C MET A 75 49.71 30.76 -2.47
N ILE A 76 50.76 31.35 -1.90
CA ILE A 76 52.13 31.29 -2.45
C ILE A 76 52.60 29.84 -2.52
N THR A 77 52.50 29.05 -1.45
CA THR A 77 52.92 27.65 -1.46
C THR A 77 52.09 26.78 -2.41
N ALA A 78 50.81 27.08 -2.61
CA ALA A 78 50.01 26.42 -3.65
C ALA A 78 50.46 26.78 -5.07
N LEU A 79 50.86 28.04 -5.32
CA LEU A 79 51.42 28.49 -6.60
C LEU A 79 52.83 27.95 -6.85
N GLU A 80 53.66 27.82 -5.81
CA GLU A 80 54.99 27.18 -5.86
C GLU A 80 54.84 25.71 -6.27
N GLY A 81 53.97 24.93 -5.61
CA GLY A 81 53.71 23.55 -6.00
C GLY A 81 53.14 23.42 -7.42
N THR A 82 52.26 24.34 -7.83
CA THR A 82 51.75 24.40 -9.21
C THR A 82 52.85 24.71 -10.23
N ALA A 83 53.82 25.55 -9.87
CA ALA A 83 54.97 25.87 -10.70
C ALA A 83 55.96 24.70 -10.81
N ASP A 84 56.18 23.94 -9.73
CA ASP A 84 57.01 22.73 -9.73
C ASP A 84 56.40 21.61 -10.60
N ASP A 85 55.10 21.35 -10.47
CA ASP A 85 54.39 20.38 -11.33
C ASP A 85 54.42 20.80 -12.82
N LEU A 86 54.30 22.10 -13.10
CA LEU A 86 54.42 22.63 -14.46
C LEU A 86 55.87 22.54 -14.98
N ALA A 87 56.88 22.81 -14.15
CA ALA A 87 58.29 22.70 -14.50
C ALA A 87 58.68 21.24 -14.79
N LYS A 88 58.17 20.29 -13.99
CA LYS A 88 58.30 18.86 -14.23
C LYS A 88 57.62 18.43 -15.54
N SER A 89 56.38 18.88 -15.77
CA SER A 89 55.66 18.64 -17.02
C SER A 89 56.38 19.22 -18.24
N LEU A 90 57.06 20.36 -18.11
CA LEU A 90 57.91 20.95 -19.16
C LEU A 90 59.19 20.13 -19.38
N ALA A 91 59.81 19.60 -18.33
CA ALA A 91 60.98 18.74 -18.45
C ALA A 91 60.65 17.40 -19.14
N ASP A 92 59.56 16.75 -18.74
CA ASP A 92 59.08 15.50 -19.35
C ASP A 92 58.69 15.72 -20.83
N ASN A 93 57.99 16.82 -21.15
CA ASN A 93 57.68 17.16 -22.54
C ASN A 93 58.93 17.51 -23.36
N SER A 94 59.91 18.21 -22.79
CA SER A 94 61.20 18.52 -23.45
C SER A 94 61.96 17.23 -23.78
N LYS A 95 61.97 16.25 -22.86
CA LYS A 95 62.52 14.92 -23.10
C LYS A 95 61.76 14.20 -24.21
N ASN A 96 60.43 14.13 -24.14
CA ASN A 96 59.61 13.48 -25.16
C ASN A 96 59.83 14.08 -26.57
N ILE A 97 59.99 15.40 -26.68
CA ILE A 97 60.33 16.09 -27.93
C ILE A 97 61.72 15.69 -28.43
N SER A 98 62.71 15.55 -27.53
CA SER A 98 64.06 15.09 -27.87
C SER A 98 64.07 13.63 -28.36
N ASP A 99 63.33 12.76 -27.68
CA ASP A 99 63.23 11.33 -28.00
C ASP A 99 62.53 11.14 -29.36
N VAL A 100 61.37 11.77 -29.58
CA VAL A 100 60.66 11.78 -30.88
C VAL A 100 61.51 12.37 -32.01
N LYS A 101 62.31 13.41 -31.74
CA LYS A 101 63.24 13.96 -32.73
C LYS A 101 64.34 12.95 -33.10
N SER A 102 64.88 12.24 -32.11
CA SER A 102 65.89 11.20 -32.31
C SER A 102 65.35 10.04 -33.16
N GLU A 103 64.14 9.57 -32.86
CA GLU A 103 63.46 8.53 -33.64
C GLU A 103 63.15 8.98 -35.06
N LEU A 104 62.69 10.22 -35.25
CA LEU A 104 62.44 10.79 -36.58
C LEU A 104 63.74 10.93 -37.40
N GLU A 105 64.83 11.43 -36.79
CA GLU A 105 66.14 11.49 -37.44
C GLU A 105 66.69 10.09 -37.81
N LYS A 106 66.39 9.07 -37.01
CA LYS A 106 66.74 7.67 -37.31
C LYS A 106 65.89 7.12 -38.48
N ALA A 107 64.57 7.25 -38.41
CA ALA A 107 63.65 6.77 -39.44
C ALA A 107 63.93 7.43 -40.80
N VAL A 108 64.25 8.72 -40.83
CA VAL A 108 64.66 9.43 -42.06
C VAL A 108 65.96 8.86 -42.63
N LYS A 109 66.96 8.52 -41.80
CA LYS A 109 68.21 7.88 -42.26
C LYS A 109 67.98 6.46 -42.78
N GLU A 110 67.11 5.69 -42.13
CA GLU A 110 66.74 4.33 -42.58
C GLU A 110 65.97 4.34 -43.90
N LEU A 111 65.02 5.29 -44.07
CA LEU A 111 64.34 5.53 -45.35
C LEU A 111 65.31 5.99 -46.45
N GLN A 112 66.24 6.92 -46.16
CA GLN A 112 67.26 7.34 -47.12
C GLN A 112 68.20 6.20 -47.54
N ALA A 113 68.57 5.33 -46.60
CA ALA A 113 69.37 4.15 -46.90
C ALA A 113 68.60 3.12 -47.74
N SER A 114 67.31 2.90 -47.43
CA SER A 114 66.43 2.01 -48.20
C SER A 114 66.18 2.54 -49.61
N ASP A 115 65.81 3.81 -49.78
CA ASP A 115 65.59 4.42 -51.10
C ASP A 115 66.86 4.40 -51.96
N LYS A 116 68.02 4.72 -51.36
CA LYS A 116 69.32 4.57 -52.02
C LYS A 116 69.55 3.13 -52.47
N LYS A 117 69.37 2.15 -51.59
CA LYS A 117 69.57 0.73 -51.90
C LYS A 117 68.63 0.26 -53.03
N ASN A 118 67.33 0.56 -52.91
CA ASN A 118 66.31 0.21 -53.90
C ASN A 118 66.65 0.82 -55.28
N LYS A 119 67.17 2.05 -55.30
CA LYS A 119 67.64 2.73 -56.50
C LYS A 119 68.89 2.08 -57.09
N GLU A 120 69.86 1.66 -56.28
CA GLU A 120 71.06 0.94 -56.72
C GLU A 120 70.69 -0.45 -57.29
N GLU A 121 69.80 -1.20 -56.63
CA GLU A 121 69.29 -2.50 -57.09
C GLU A 121 68.45 -2.37 -58.38
N LEU A 122 67.58 -1.35 -58.49
CA LEU A 122 66.80 -1.07 -59.70
C LEU A 122 67.69 -0.66 -60.87
N ILE A 123 68.73 0.16 -60.65
CA ILE A 123 69.72 0.52 -61.66
C ILE A 123 70.51 -0.71 -62.11
N ALA A 124 70.88 -1.61 -61.19
CA ALA A 124 71.53 -2.87 -61.53
C ALA A 124 70.63 -3.75 -62.40
N ALA A 125 69.37 -3.99 -62.00
CA ALA A 125 68.40 -4.77 -62.75
C ALA A 125 68.14 -4.21 -64.17
N ILE A 126 67.97 -2.88 -64.28
CA ILE A 126 67.80 -2.20 -65.59
C ILE A 126 69.04 -2.36 -66.47
N ASN A 127 70.25 -2.29 -65.90
CA ASN A 127 71.49 -2.48 -66.67
C ASN A 127 71.69 -3.95 -67.10
N THR A 128 71.34 -4.93 -66.27
CA THR A 128 71.36 -6.35 -66.64
C THR A 128 70.38 -6.64 -67.77
N ALA A 129 69.11 -6.26 -67.62
CA ALA A 129 68.09 -6.45 -68.66
C ALA A 129 68.45 -5.72 -69.97
N LYS A 130 69.03 -4.52 -69.88
CA LYS A 130 69.58 -3.80 -71.04
C LYS A 130 70.73 -4.57 -71.71
N GLY A 131 71.63 -5.16 -70.92
CA GLY A 131 72.74 -5.99 -71.42
C GLY A 131 72.24 -7.24 -72.14
N GLU A 132 71.28 -7.96 -71.57
CA GLU A 132 70.63 -9.13 -72.15
C GLU A 132 69.91 -8.79 -73.47
N VAL A 133 69.14 -7.69 -73.49
CA VAL A 133 68.46 -7.21 -74.72
C VAL A 133 69.48 -6.82 -75.79
N ILE A 134 70.59 -6.17 -75.45
CA ILE A 134 71.67 -5.86 -76.41
C ILE A 134 72.31 -7.15 -76.93
N ALA A 135 72.69 -8.09 -76.07
CA ALA A 135 73.29 -9.36 -76.49
C ALA A 135 72.36 -10.19 -77.41
N ASN A 136 71.06 -10.22 -77.11
CA ASN A 136 70.07 -10.88 -77.96
C ASN A 136 69.93 -10.18 -79.32
N LEU A 137 69.95 -8.84 -79.36
CA LEU A 137 69.92 -8.07 -80.62
C LEU A 137 71.21 -8.23 -81.44
N GLU A 138 72.38 -8.28 -80.81
CA GLU A 138 73.66 -8.51 -81.48
C GLU A 138 73.80 -9.95 -82.01
N SER A 139 73.30 -10.94 -81.26
CA SER A 139 73.21 -12.33 -81.71
C SER A 139 72.28 -12.46 -82.94
N ALA A 140 71.05 -11.94 -82.86
CA ALA A 140 70.10 -11.95 -83.97
C ALA A 140 70.64 -11.18 -85.20
N LYS A 141 71.32 -10.05 -84.99
CA LYS A 141 72.01 -9.32 -86.05
C LYS A 141 73.08 -10.18 -86.72
N THR A 142 73.93 -10.84 -85.94
CA THR A 142 75.01 -11.71 -86.45
C THR A 142 74.44 -12.89 -87.25
N GLU A 143 73.34 -13.48 -86.81
CA GLU A 143 72.64 -14.55 -87.54
C GLU A 143 72.08 -14.05 -88.88
N ILE A 144 71.49 -12.85 -88.90
CA ILE A 144 70.98 -12.20 -90.12
C ILE A 144 72.12 -11.84 -91.08
N GLU A 145 73.24 -11.31 -90.58
CA GLU A 145 74.43 -11.01 -91.38
C GLU A 145 75.05 -12.29 -91.97
N GLY A 146 75.08 -13.40 -91.21
CA GLY A 146 75.51 -14.72 -91.70
C GLY A 146 74.59 -15.29 -92.79
N LYS A 147 73.26 -15.17 -92.62
CA LYS A 147 72.28 -15.55 -93.64
C LYS A 147 72.43 -14.68 -94.90
N LEU A 148 72.61 -13.37 -94.74
CA LEU A 148 72.83 -12.43 -95.84
C LEU A 148 74.14 -12.74 -96.61
N ALA A 149 75.22 -13.09 -95.91
CA ALA A 149 76.47 -13.51 -96.53
C ALA A 149 76.31 -14.80 -97.35
N THR A 150 75.56 -15.79 -96.85
CA THR A 150 75.22 -17.01 -97.59
C THR A 150 74.35 -16.74 -98.82
N ILE A 151 73.37 -15.84 -98.71
CA ILE A 151 72.54 -15.40 -99.85
C ILE A 151 73.41 -14.70 -100.91
N ASN A 152 74.26 -13.76 -100.51
CA ASN A 152 75.17 -13.05 -101.42
C ASN A 152 76.16 -13.98 -102.10
N LYS A 153 76.67 -15.00 -101.39
CA LYS A 153 77.50 -16.06 -102.01
C LYS A 153 76.70 -16.86 -103.04
N THR A 154 75.48 -17.26 -102.72
CA THR A 154 74.58 -17.96 -103.66
C THR A 154 74.32 -17.11 -104.91
N ILE A 155 74.10 -15.81 -104.76
CA ILE A 155 73.96 -14.86 -105.90
C ILE A 155 75.24 -14.82 -106.73
N ALA A 156 76.42 -14.73 -106.11
CA ALA A 156 77.70 -14.72 -106.84
C ALA A 156 77.98 -16.05 -107.57
N ASP A 157 77.67 -17.19 -106.95
CA ASP A 157 77.78 -18.52 -107.58
C ASP A 157 76.78 -18.69 -108.74
N LEU A 158 75.58 -18.10 -108.63
CA LEU A 158 74.60 -18.03 -109.72
C LEU A 158 75.06 -17.10 -110.85
N GLN A 159 75.58 -15.90 -110.55
CA GLN A 159 76.16 -14.98 -111.54
C GLN A 159 77.37 -15.60 -112.25
N LYS A 160 78.17 -16.41 -111.56
CA LYS A 160 79.26 -17.17 -112.18
C LYS A 160 78.73 -18.26 -113.13
N LYS A 161 77.67 -18.98 -112.73
CA LYS A 161 77.00 -19.95 -113.62
C LYS A 161 76.36 -19.27 -114.83
N ASP A 162 75.78 -18.09 -114.65
CA ASP A 162 75.24 -17.25 -115.71
C ASP A 162 76.34 -16.80 -116.69
N ALA A 163 77.47 -16.30 -116.18
CA ALA A 163 78.64 -15.99 -117.00
C ALA A 163 79.27 -17.22 -117.68
N GLU A 164 79.20 -18.42 -117.07
CA GLU A 164 79.57 -19.67 -117.73
C GLU A 164 78.55 -20.10 -118.79
N LEU A 165 77.26 -19.80 -118.62
CA LEU A 165 76.21 -20.03 -119.61
C LEU A 165 76.37 -19.08 -120.79
N GLU A 166 76.54 -17.78 -120.56
CA GLU A 166 76.91 -16.79 -121.58
C GLU A 166 78.19 -17.19 -122.32
N LYS A 167 79.21 -17.68 -121.62
CA LYS A 167 80.44 -18.18 -122.26
C LYS A 167 80.22 -19.47 -123.05
N LYS A 168 79.29 -20.35 -122.65
CA LYS A 168 78.87 -21.53 -123.42
C LYS A 168 77.98 -21.15 -124.61
N ILE A 169 77.13 -20.15 -124.49
CA ILE A 169 76.29 -19.58 -125.56
C ILE A 169 77.18 -18.91 -126.60
N SER A 170 78.14 -18.09 -126.17
CA SER A 170 79.14 -17.46 -127.03
C SER A 170 80.07 -18.51 -127.66
N GLY A 171 80.49 -19.55 -126.92
CA GLY A 171 81.24 -20.68 -127.47
C GLY A 171 80.43 -21.53 -128.46
N LEU A 172 79.13 -21.71 -128.25
CA LEU A 172 78.21 -22.31 -129.22
C LEU A 172 78.00 -21.41 -130.43
N LYS A 173 78.01 -20.10 -130.26
CA LYS A 173 77.91 -19.12 -131.35
C LYS A 173 79.18 -19.07 -132.18
N GLU A 174 80.36 -19.04 -131.56
CA GLU A 174 81.65 -19.23 -132.23
C GLU A 174 81.73 -20.61 -132.90
N TYR A 175 81.20 -21.66 -132.29
CA TYR A 175 81.13 -22.99 -132.89
C TYR A 175 80.22 -22.99 -134.13
N VAL A 176 79.01 -22.41 -134.04
CA VAL A 176 78.09 -22.25 -135.18
C VAL A 176 78.70 -21.37 -136.28
N ASP A 177 79.30 -20.23 -135.95
CA ASP A 177 79.99 -19.36 -136.91
C ASP A 177 81.22 -20.07 -137.54
N LYS A 178 81.89 -20.95 -136.79
CA LYS A 178 83.02 -21.77 -137.25
C LYS A 178 82.58 -22.96 -138.10
N GLU A 179 81.43 -23.59 -137.83
CA GLU A 179 80.85 -24.64 -138.67
C GLU A 179 80.22 -24.04 -139.94
N ILE A 180 79.60 -22.86 -139.86
CA ILE A 180 79.16 -22.08 -141.02
C ILE A 180 80.37 -21.67 -141.86
N LYS A 181 81.45 -21.18 -141.23
CA LYS A 181 82.70 -20.86 -141.94
C LYS A 181 83.37 -22.13 -142.49
N GLY A 182 83.41 -23.22 -141.74
CA GLY A 182 83.94 -24.51 -142.19
C GLY A 182 83.17 -25.06 -143.38
N THR A 183 81.84 -24.97 -143.36
CA THR A 183 80.96 -25.31 -144.48
C THR A 183 81.21 -24.40 -145.69
N LYS A 184 81.49 -23.11 -145.47
CA LYS A 184 81.81 -22.13 -146.52
C LYS A 184 83.18 -22.37 -147.15
N ASP A 185 84.20 -22.67 -146.34
CA ASP A 185 85.55 -23.00 -146.77
C ASP A 185 85.57 -24.38 -147.47
N TRP A 186 84.81 -25.36 -146.98
CA TRP A 186 84.60 -26.67 -147.61
C TRP A 186 83.83 -26.60 -148.93
N ALA A 187 82.76 -25.80 -149.01
CA ALA A 187 82.02 -25.56 -150.26
C ALA A 187 82.89 -24.87 -151.31
N THR A 188 83.82 -24.01 -150.89
CA THR A 188 84.83 -23.38 -151.76
C THR A 188 85.87 -24.39 -152.27
N ALA A 189 86.12 -25.48 -151.54
CA ALA A 189 87.08 -26.52 -151.91
C ALA A 189 86.49 -27.71 -152.71
N THR A 190 85.19 -27.97 -152.59
CA THR A 190 84.58 -29.26 -153.03
C THR A 190 84.02 -29.24 -154.46
N PHE A 191 83.61 -28.09 -155.00
CA PHE A 191 82.89 -28.04 -156.29
C PHE A 191 83.76 -27.74 -157.52
N ALA A 192 84.49 -28.75 -157.98
CA ALA A 192 85.12 -28.78 -159.30
C ALA A 192 84.66 -29.98 -160.15
N THR A 193 83.99 -29.70 -161.28
CA THR A 193 83.76 -30.59 -162.44
C THR A 193 82.81 -31.81 -162.31
N LEU A 194 81.50 -31.50 -162.30
CA LEU A 194 80.36 -32.14 -163.01
C LEU A 194 80.10 -33.67 -163.05
N THR A 195 81.11 -34.56 -163.08
CA THR A 195 80.88 -36.00 -163.40
C THR A 195 80.26 -36.80 -162.24
N GLN A 196 80.48 -36.39 -160.99
CA GLN A 196 79.99 -37.13 -159.80
C GLN A 196 78.47 -37.04 -159.58
N TYR A 197 77.79 -36.07 -160.19
CA TYR A 197 76.40 -35.71 -159.86
C TYR A 197 75.38 -36.84 -160.07
N LYS A 198 75.65 -37.80 -160.98
CA LYS A 198 74.73 -38.92 -161.24
C LYS A 198 74.73 -40.01 -160.17
N GLY A 199 75.89 -40.38 -159.61
CA GLY A 199 75.97 -41.39 -158.55
C GLY A 199 75.33 -40.93 -157.23
N ILE A 200 75.37 -39.62 -156.98
CA ILE A 200 74.77 -38.98 -155.81
C ILE A 200 73.25 -39.17 -155.76
N VAL A 201 72.55 -39.25 -156.91
CA VAL A 201 71.09 -39.42 -156.95
C VAL A 201 70.64 -40.78 -156.41
N GLU A 202 71.37 -41.86 -156.73
CA GLU A 202 71.08 -43.20 -156.20
C GLU A 202 71.46 -43.31 -154.72
N GLN A 203 72.55 -42.67 -154.30
CA GLN A 203 72.90 -42.56 -152.88
C GLN A 203 71.85 -41.77 -152.07
N ILE A 204 71.29 -40.68 -152.61
CA ILE A 204 70.21 -39.91 -151.96
C ILE A 204 68.99 -40.79 -151.69
N ALA A 205 68.64 -41.73 -152.58
CA ALA A 205 67.52 -42.65 -152.35
C ALA A 205 67.78 -43.60 -151.17
N GLY A 206 69.00 -44.14 -151.04
CA GLY A 206 69.43 -44.94 -149.89
C GLY A 206 69.44 -44.13 -148.59
N ILE A 207 70.08 -42.95 -148.63
CA ILE A 207 70.15 -42.00 -147.50
C ILE A 207 68.75 -41.61 -147.01
N ASN A 208 67.74 -41.47 -147.88
CA ASN A 208 66.38 -41.13 -147.44
C ASN A 208 65.68 -42.28 -146.69
N SER A 209 66.04 -43.53 -146.99
CA SER A 209 65.62 -44.72 -146.22
C SER A 209 66.34 -44.77 -144.86
N GLU A 210 67.65 -44.48 -144.85
CA GLU A 210 68.44 -44.38 -143.61
C GLU A 210 67.96 -43.24 -142.70
N ILE A 211 67.62 -42.07 -143.26
CA ILE A 211 66.98 -40.95 -142.56
C ILE A 211 65.64 -41.38 -141.95
N SER A 212 64.87 -42.23 -142.64
CA SER A 212 63.59 -42.75 -142.10
C SER A 212 63.82 -43.71 -140.92
N GLY A 213 64.85 -44.57 -141.00
CA GLY A 213 65.30 -45.40 -139.90
C GLY A 213 65.84 -44.60 -138.71
N LEU A 214 66.74 -43.64 -138.97
CA LEU A 214 67.30 -42.71 -137.99
C LEU A 214 66.23 -41.85 -137.33
N LYS A 215 65.19 -41.42 -138.06
CA LYS A 215 64.06 -40.69 -137.49
C LYS A 215 63.25 -41.56 -136.53
N LYS A 216 63.04 -42.84 -136.85
CA LYS A 216 62.46 -43.77 -135.88
C LYS A 216 63.37 -43.96 -134.66
N SER A 217 64.65 -44.24 -134.86
CA SER A 217 65.62 -44.38 -133.76
C SER A 217 65.74 -43.12 -132.91
N LEU A 218 65.55 -41.94 -133.49
CA LEU A 218 65.49 -40.66 -132.77
C LEU A 218 64.22 -40.59 -131.92
N THR A 219 63.04 -40.92 -132.44
CA THR A 219 61.80 -40.93 -131.65
C THR A 219 61.78 -42.03 -130.59
N ASP A 220 62.36 -43.21 -130.87
CA ASP A 220 62.56 -44.27 -129.88
C ASP A 220 63.55 -43.82 -128.78
N LEU A 221 64.60 -43.06 -129.16
CA LEU A 221 65.57 -42.46 -128.22
C LEU A 221 64.97 -41.31 -127.41
N GLU A 222 64.19 -40.41 -128.02
CA GLU A 222 63.45 -39.34 -127.35
C GLU A 222 62.49 -39.94 -126.32
N THR A 223 61.72 -40.94 -126.71
CA THR A 223 60.80 -41.67 -125.81
C THR A 223 61.57 -42.33 -124.66
N SER A 224 62.66 -43.04 -124.96
CA SER A 224 63.53 -43.66 -123.95
C SER A 224 64.14 -42.64 -122.99
N LEU A 225 64.65 -41.52 -123.51
CA LEU A 225 65.28 -40.46 -122.74
C LEU A 225 64.27 -39.69 -121.88
N THR A 226 63.07 -39.40 -122.38
CA THR A 226 61.97 -38.78 -121.60
C THR A 226 61.50 -39.72 -120.49
N ASN A 227 61.30 -41.01 -120.78
CA ASN A 227 60.93 -41.99 -119.77
C ASN A 227 62.05 -42.12 -118.71
N LYS A 228 63.31 -42.19 -119.15
CA LYS A 228 64.47 -42.32 -118.25
C LYS A 228 64.67 -41.09 -117.37
N PHE A 229 64.53 -39.89 -117.91
CA PHE A 229 64.51 -38.65 -117.11
C PHE A 229 63.34 -38.64 -116.12
N THR A 230 62.16 -39.13 -116.51
CA THR A 230 60.99 -39.19 -115.62
C THR A 230 61.22 -40.19 -114.49
N GLU A 231 61.78 -41.38 -114.78
CA GLU A 231 62.17 -42.37 -113.77
C GLU A 231 63.23 -41.83 -112.80
N ASP A 232 64.34 -41.30 -113.32
CA ASP A 232 65.45 -40.83 -112.49
C ASP A 232 65.09 -39.56 -111.70
N LEU A 233 64.24 -38.68 -112.24
CA LEU A 233 63.69 -37.53 -111.52
C LEU A 233 62.71 -37.97 -110.43
N ASN A 234 61.76 -38.87 -110.73
CA ASN A 234 60.83 -39.39 -109.73
C ASN A 234 61.57 -40.14 -108.61
N LYS A 235 62.63 -40.89 -108.95
CA LYS A 235 63.49 -41.53 -107.97
C LYS A 235 64.26 -40.51 -107.14
N ALA A 236 64.87 -39.50 -107.75
CA ALA A 236 65.56 -38.44 -107.00
C ALA A 236 64.62 -37.67 -106.07
N VAL A 237 63.38 -37.40 -106.49
CA VAL A 237 62.32 -36.80 -105.66
C VAL A 237 61.89 -37.74 -104.53
N SER A 238 61.77 -39.06 -104.79
CA SER A 238 61.48 -40.05 -103.75
C SER A 238 62.61 -40.18 -102.71
N ASP A 239 63.86 -40.23 -103.17
CA ASP A 239 65.05 -40.31 -102.32
C ASP A 239 65.26 -39.02 -101.50
N LEU A 240 64.85 -37.85 -102.04
CA LEU A 240 64.81 -36.58 -101.31
C LEU A 240 63.66 -36.54 -100.30
N ASN A 241 62.45 -36.97 -100.68
CA ASN A 241 61.30 -37.03 -99.77
C ASN A 241 61.57 -37.99 -98.59
N GLY A 242 62.25 -39.11 -98.83
CA GLY A 242 62.72 -40.01 -97.77
C GLY A 242 63.65 -39.30 -96.79
N LYS A 243 64.73 -38.68 -97.29
CA LYS A 243 65.70 -37.93 -96.45
C LYS A 243 65.08 -36.75 -95.71
N ILE A 244 64.09 -36.08 -96.31
CA ILE A 244 63.32 -35.00 -95.67
C ILE A 244 62.45 -35.58 -94.56
N ALA A 245 61.79 -36.72 -94.76
CA ALA A 245 61.03 -37.39 -93.71
C ALA A 245 61.94 -37.88 -92.57
N ASP A 246 63.11 -38.44 -92.88
CA ASP A 246 64.10 -38.90 -91.90
C ASP A 246 64.61 -37.73 -91.04
N GLU A 247 65.02 -36.60 -91.65
CA GLU A 247 65.49 -35.42 -90.89
C GLU A 247 64.35 -34.72 -90.15
N VAL A 248 63.12 -34.73 -90.66
CA VAL A 248 61.93 -34.22 -89.93
C VAL A 248 61.61 -35.11 -88.72
N SER A 249 61.74 -36.44 -88.84
CA SER A 249 61.59 -37.36 -87.70
C SER A 249 62.69 -37.12 -86.66
N GLY A 250 63.94 -37.01 -87.09
CA GLY A 250 65.08 -36.69 -86.21
C GLY A 250 65.01 -35.29 -85.60
N LEU A 251 64.40 -34.31 -86.29
CA LEU A 251 64.08 -33.00 -85.72
C LEU A 251 63.02 -33.12 -84.61
N ASN A 252 61.92 -33.84 -84.85
CA ASN A 252 60.89 -34.04 -83.84
C ASN A 252 61.45 -34.78 -82.61
N GLU A 253 62.18 -35.87 -82.78
CA GLU A 253 62.79 -36.61 -81.64
C GLU A 253 63.71 -35.72 -80.80
N ARG A 254 64.51 -34.84 -81.44
CA ARG A 254 65.35 -33.86 -80.73
C ARG A 254 64.52 -32.78 -80.03
N ILE A 255 63.46 -32.28 -80.67
CA ILE A 255 62.57 -31.25 -80.10
C ILE A 255 61.79 -31.81 -78.90
N ASP A 256 61.20 -33.00 -79.02
CA ASP A 256 60.49 -33.67 -77.94
C ASP A 256 61.43 -33.97 -76.76
N LYS A 257 62.69 -34.35 -77.03
CA LYS A 257 63.72 -34.55 -76.02
C LYS A 257 64.05 -33.27 -75.26
N GLU A 258 64.34 -32.17 -75.97
CA GLU A 258 64.64 -30.86 -75.37
C GLU A 258 63.44 -30.28 -74.62
N VAL A 259 62.22 -30.41 -75.16
CA VAL A 259 60.97 -29.99 -74.49
C VAL A 259 60.74 -30.81 -73.22
N SER A 260 60.97 -32.13 -73.24
CA SER A 260 60.87 -32.99 -72.06
C SER A 260 61.90 -32.61 -70.99
N ASP A 261 63.16 -32.41 -71.37
CA ASP A 261 64.25 -32.06 -70.45
C ASP A 261 64.03 -30.66 -69.85
N PHE A 262 63.66 -29.67 -70.66
CA PHE A 262 63.30 -28.33 -70.22
C PHE A 262 62.09 -28.33 -69.28
N THR A 263 61.03 -29.09 -69.62
CA THR A 263 59.83 -29.23 -68.77
C THR A 263 60.20 -29.85 -67.42
N THR A 264 61.05 -30.87 -67.42
CA THR A 264 61.53 -31.54 -66.20
C THR A 264 62.36 -30.59 -65.34
N ALA A 265 63.30 -29.85 -65.93
CA ALA A 265 64.12 -28.86 -65.24
C ALA A 265 63.27 -27.71 -64.66
N TYR A 266 62.34 -27.16 -65.45
CA TYR A 266 61.47 -26.06 -65.03
C TYR A 266 60.50 -26.49 -63.91
N THR A 267 59.91 -27.68 -64.00
CA THR A 267 59.05 -28.25 -62.95
C THR A 267 59.84 -28.50 -61.67
N THR A 268 61.08 -29.02 -61.78
CA THR A 268 61.96 -29.25 -60.63
C THR A 268 62.33 -27.92 -59.95
N ALA A 269 62.72 -26.90 -60.72
CA ALA A 269 63.04 -25.57 -60.20
C ALA A 269 61.85 -24.93 -59.47
N ILE A 270 60.65 -24.99 -60.06
CA ILE A 270 59.42 -24.51 -59.40
C ILE A 270 59.17 -25.24 -58.09
N SER A 271 59.35 -26.57 -58.05
CA SER A 271 59.16 -27.35 -56.82
C SER A 271 60.18 -26.96 -55.73
N THR A 272 61.46 -26.82 -56.08
CA THR A 272 62.51 -26.40 -55.13
C THR A 272 62.26 -24.99 -54.61
N THR A 273 62.00 -24.02 -55.48
CA THR A 273 61.69 -22.64 -55.06
C THR A 273 60.41 -22.58 -54.22
N ARG A 274 59.40 -23.42 -54.51
CA ARG A 274 58.19 -23.52 -53.67
C ARG A 274 58.52 -24.06 -52.27
N ASP A 275 59.25 -25.16 -52.17
CA ASP A 275 59.64 -25.76 -50.88
C ASP A 275 60.49 -24.79 -50.04
N GLU A 276 61.35 -24.01 -50.68
CA GLU A 276 62.15 -22.96 -50.03
C GLU A 276 61.28 -21.78 -49.58
N LEU A 277 60.33 -21.34 -50.40
CA LEU A 277 59.39 -20.27 -50.05
C LEU A 277 58.47 -20.68 -48.90
N GLU A 278 57.92 -21.91 -48.91
CA GLU A 278 57.07 -22.41 -47.83
C GLU A 278 57.85 -22.53 -46.50
N LYS A 279 59.12 -23.00 -46.54
CA LYS A 279 60.00 -23.01 -45.35
C LYS A 279 60.32 -21.60 -44.85
N ALA A 280 60.67 -20.67 -45.74
CA ALA A 280 60.97 -19.29 -45.37
C ALA A 280 59.75 -18.55 -44.81
N TRP A 281 58.57 -18.77 -45.39
CA TRP A 281 57.32 -18.15 -44.94
C TRP A 281 56.86 -18.72 -43.60
N ALA A 282 56.98 -20.04 -43.38
CA ALA A 282 56.71 -20.67 -42.09
C ALA A 282 57.68 -20.19 -40.99
N ALA A 283 58.97 -20.03 -41.31
CA ALA A 283 59.96 -19.49 -40.37
C ALA A 283 59.66 -18.04 -40.00
N ASN A 284 59.36 -17.18 -40.98
CA ASN A 284 59.00 -15.78 -40.74
C ASN A 284 57.68 -15.64 -39.95
N LEU A 285 56.65 -16.43 -40.30
CA LEU A 285 55.41 -16.50 -39.52
C LEU A 285 55.66 -16.89 -38.06
N LYS A 286 56.51 -17.89 -37.81
CA LYS A 286 56.87 -18.26 -36.44
C LYS A 286 57.58 -17.11 -35.72
N THR A 287 58.58 -16.48 -36.33
CA THR A 287 59.30 -15.35 -35.71
C THR A 287 58.33 -14.21 -35.37
N SER A 288 57.46 -13.80 -36.30
CA SER A 288 56.48 -12.75 -36.03
C SER A 288 55.44 -13.14 -34.96
N ILE A 289 55.06 -14.42 -34.86
CA ILE A 289 54.19 -14.91 -33.78
C ILE A 289 54.92 -14.87 -32.43
N ASP A 290 56.16 -15.35 -32.36
CA ASP A 290 56.97 -15.32 -31.13
C ASP A 290 57.23 -13.87 -30.66
N GLU A 291 57.46 -12.94 -31.60
CA GLU A 291 57.61 -11.51 -31.33
C GLU A 291 56.31 -10.83 -30.90
N LEU A 292 55.17 -11.15 -31.54
CA LEU A 292 53.85 -10.67 -31.14
C LEU A 292 53.45 -11.20 -29.76
N GLU A 293 53.71 -12.47 -29.46
CA GLU A 293 53.46 -13.07 -28.15
C GLU A 293 54.30 -12.38 -27.06
N LYS A 294 55.58 -12.11 -27.35
CA LYS A 294 56.48 -11.38 -26.45
C LYS A 294 56.05 -9.92 -26.25
N SER A 295 55.60 -9.25 -27.31
CA SER A 295 55.08 -7.88 -27.28
C SER A 295 53.78 -7.80 -26.48
N MET A 296 52.82 -8.69 -26.73
CA MET A 296 51.58 -8.81 -25.96
C MET A 296 51.86 -9.12 -24.49
N LYS A 297 52.77 -10.04 -24.16
CA LYS A 297 53.16 -10.32 -22.77
C LYS A 297 53.76 -9.08 -22.10
N SER A 298 54.62 -8.33 -22.78
CA SER A 298 55.19 -7.09 -22.26
C SER A 298 54.10 -6.05 -21.99
N TRP A 299 53.23 -5.78 -22.97
CA TRP A 299 52.17 -4.78 -22.89
C TRP A 299 51.08 -5.14 -21.86
N VAL A 300 50.66 -6.40 -21.79
CA VAL A 300 49.71 -6.89 -20.79
C VAL A 300 50.29 -6.75 -19.39
N ASN A 301 51.55 -7.15 -19.17
CA ASN A 301 52.20 -7.00 -17.88
C ASN A 301 52.35 -5.51 -17.50
N GLU A 302 52.78 -4.65 -18.43
CA GLU A 302 52.92 -3.21 -18.22
C GLU A 302 51.59 -2.54 -17.83
N LYS A 303 50.48 -2.90 -18.50
CA LYS A 303 49.13 -2.40 -18.14
C LYS A 303 48.58 -3.01 -16.85
N LEU A 304 48.99 -4.22 -16.47
CA LEU A 304 48.62 -4.82 -15.20
C LEU A 304 49.44 -4.28 -14.01
N THR A 305 50.62 -3.68 -14.22
CA THR A 305 51.40 -3.05 -13.12
C THR A 305 50.71 -1.88 -12.40
N ALA A 306 49.61 -1.35 -12.95
CA ALA A 306 48.76 -0.34 -12.29
C ALA A 306 47.63 -0.96 -11.44
N TYR A 307 47.45 -2.28 -11.49
CA TYR A 307 46.52 -3.05 -10.67
C TYR A 307 47.30 -3.80 -9.59
N TRP A 308 46.65 -4.03 -8.44
CA TRP A 308 47.21 -4.88 -7.39
C TRP A 308 47.42 -6.30 -7.95
N THR A 309 48.56 -6.91 -7.64
CA THR A 309 48.80 -8.31 -8.01
C THR A 309 47.79 -9.23 -7.32
N ILE A 310 47.67 -10.47 -7.80
CA ILE A 310 46.76 -11.47 -7.19
C ILE A 310 47.10 -11.67 -5.70
N GLU A 311 48.38 -11.65 -5.33
CA GLU A 311 48.81 -11.88 -3.95
C GLU A 311 48.57 -10.64 -3.06
N GLU A 312 48.75 -9.42 -3.57
CA GLU A 312 48.35 -8.18 -2.87
C GLU A 312 46.83 -8.09 -2.70
N THR A 313 46.06 -8.41 -3.74
CA THR A 313 44.58 -8.44 -3.70
C THR A 313 44.08 -9.44 -2.66
N LYS A 314 44.70 -10.61 -2.59
CA LYS A 314 44.45 -11.67 -1.60
C LYS A 314 44.85 -11.24 -0.19
N ALA A 315 45.97 -10.51 -0.03
CA ALA A 315 46.37 -9.92 1.25
C ALA A 315 45.38 -8.84 1.74
N ALA A 316 44.88 -7.99 0.84
CA ALA A 316 43.80 -7.06 1.16
C ALA A 316 42.53 -7.78 1.60
N LEU A 317 42.14 -8.84 0.88
CA LEU A 317 40.92 -9.60 1.17
C LEU A 317 40.99 -10.32 2.52
N GLU A 318 42.13 -10.93 2.86
CA GLU A 318 42.36 -11.54 4.18
C GLU A 318 42.47 -10.49 5.30
N ALA A 319 43.02 -9.30 5.03
CA ALA A 319 43.02 -8.20 5.99
C ALA A 319 41.59 -7.66 6.25
N GLN A 320 40.78 -7.45 5.20
CA GLN A 320 39.38 -7.07 5.31
C GLN A 320 38.53 -8.13 6.03
N LYS A 321 38.77 -9.41 5.74
CA LYS A 321 38.15 -10.53 6.45
C LYS A 321 38.51 -10.54 7.93
N THR A 322 39.80 -10.35 8.27
CA THR A 322 40.27 -10.27 9.66
C THR A 322 39.64 -9.09 10.42
N ASP A 323 39.51 -7.93 9.76
CA ASP A 323 38.83 -6.77 10.35
C ASP A 323 37.32 -7.02 10.55
N LEU A 324 36.64 -7.60 9.56
CA LEU A 324 35.22 -7.98 9.67
C LEU A 324 34.98 -9.04 10.78
N GLU A 325 35.86 -10.04 10.90
CA GLU A 325 35.81 -11.03 11.99
C GLU A 325 36.03 -10.37 13.36
N THR A 326 36.94 -9.38 13.44
CA THR A 326 37.20 -8.61 14.66
C THR A 326 36.01 -7.71 15.04
N GLN A 327 35.43 -6.99 14.07
CA GLN A 327 34.22 -6.18 14.27
C GLN A 327 33.04 -7.04 14.70
N LEU A 328 32.86 -8.21 14.09
CA LEU A 328 31.79 -9.16 14.43
C LEU A 328 31.95 -9.68 15.85
N GLU A 329 33.16 -10.02 16.30
CA GLU A 329 33.39 -10.47 17.68
C GLU A 329 33.18 -9.34 18.69
N ALA A 330 33.61 -8.11 18.38
CA ALA A 330 33.32 -6.94 19.20
C ALA A 330 31.80 -6.69 19.35
N GLN A 331 31.02 -6.85 18.27
CA GLN A 331 29.55 -6.77 18.31
C GLN A 331 28.92 -7.89 19.15
N LYS A 332 29.42 -9.14 19.08
CA LYS A 332 28.96 -10.23 19.96
C LYS A 332 29.22 -9.92 21.44
N VAL A 333 30.40 -9.39 21.77
CA VAL A 333 30.76 -9.02 23.16
C VAL A 333 29.85 -7.90 23.67
N LEU A 334 29.57 -6.88 22.86
CA LEU A 334 28.63 -5.81 23.20
C LEU A 334 27.19 -6.34 23.40
N LEU A 335 26.69 -7.16 22.47
CA LEU A 335 25.37 -7.79 22.56
C LEU A 335 25.25 -8.67 23.81
N LYS A 336 26.29 -9.44 24.15
CA LYS A 336 26.33 -10.24 25.36
C LYS A 336 26.28 -9.36 26.62
N GLY A 337 27.07 -8.29 26.69
CA GLY A 337 27.02 -7.35 27.82
C GLY A 337 25.64 -6.72 28.03
N LEU A 338 24.92 -6.41 26.95
CA LEU A 338 23.54 -5.92 27.00
C LEU A 338 22.55 -7.01 27.49
N ILE A 339 22.72 -8.26 27.06
CA ILE A 339 21.90 -9.40 27.50
C ILE A 339 22.12 -9.69 29.00
N ASP A 340 23.37 -9.71 29.45
CA ASP A 340 23.74 -9.96 30.85
C ASP A 340 23.21 -8.83 31.76
N ALA A 341 23.30 -7.56 31.33
CA ALA A 341 22.71 -6.41 32.03
C ALA A 341 21.17 -6.50 32.13
N ASN A 342 20.49 -6.74 31.01
CA ASN A 342 19.04 -6.89 30.97
C ASN A 342 18.55 -8.05 31.85
N THR A 343 19.31 -9.15 31.91
CA THR A 343 19.00 -10.31 32.76
C THR A 343 19.14 -9.97 34.24
N GLY A 344 20.14 -9.15 34.60
CA GLY A 344 20.29 -8.59 35.95
C GLY A 344 19.10 -7.71 36.36
N ASP A 345 18.62 -6.83 35.48
CA ASP A 345 17.49 -5.94 35.78
C ASP A 345 16.14 -6.66 35.78
N ILE A 346 15.92 -7.63 34.90
CA ILE A 346 14.75 -8.54 34.95
C ILE A 346 14.71 -9.30 36.28
N THR A 347 15.86 -9.72 36.81
CA THR A 347 15.95 -10.40 38.11
C THR A 347 15.52 -9.48 39.25
N LYS A 348 16.05 -8.24 39.31
CA LYS A 348 15.64 -7.23 40.32
C LYS A 348 14.15 -6.89 40.23
N LEU A 349 13.62 -6.76 39.03
CA LEU A 349 12.18 -6.49 38.80
C LEU A 349 11.31 -7.64 39.32
N LYS A 350 11.76 -8.89 39.15
CA LYS A 350 11.05 -10.07 39.68
C LYS A 350 11.06 -10.12 41.21
N GLU A 351 12.20 -9.82 41.85
CA GLU A 351 12.29 -9.72 43.32
C GLU A 351 11.41 -8.58 43.87
N ALA A 352 11.36 -7.44 43.18
CA ALA A 352 10.50 -6.33 43.54
C ALA A 352 9.00 -6.65 43.36
N LEU A 353 8.64 -7.42 42.33
CA LEU A 353 7.28 -7.91 42.10
C LEU A 353 6.83 -8.86 43.22
N GLU A 354 7.61 -9.89 43.53
CA GLU A 354 7.29 -10.87 44.59
C GLU A 354 7.11 -10.18 45.97
N LYS A 355 7.94 -9.16 46.25
CA LYS A 355 7.79 -8.33 47.45
C LYS A 355 6.50 -7.49 47.43
N THR A 356 6.08 -7.02 46.25
CA THR A 356 4.85 -6.24 46.08
C THR A 356 3.61 -7.13 46.21
N GLU A 357 3.63 -8.34 45.66
CA GLU A 357 2.57 -9.35 45.80
C GLU A 357 2.34 -9.69 47.28
N LYS A 358 3.39 -9.98 48.05
CA LYS A 358 3.31 -10.22 49.51
C LYS A 358 2.75 -9.03 50.30
N ASN A 359 3.06 -7.80 49.88
CA ASN A 359 2.47 -6.60 50.48
C ASN A 359 0.97 -6.47 50.13
N ILE A 360 0.56 -6.86 48.92
CA ILE A 360 -0.86 -6.87 48.50
C ILE A 360 -1.64 -7.93 49.28
N GLU A 361 -1.10 -9.13 49.46
CA GLU A 361 -1.71 -10.18 50.30
C GLU A 361 -1.91 -9.70 51.75
N ALA A 362 -0.87 -9.12 52.36
CA ALA A 362 -0.93 -8.59 53.72
C ALA A 362 -1.97 -7.46 53.86
N ASN A 363 -2.00 -6.51 52.92
CA ASN A 363 -3.00 -5.43 52.90
C ASN A 363 -4.42 -5.97 52.66
N THR A 364 -4.59 -6.96 51.79
CA THR A 364 -5.88 -7.62 51.54
C THR A 364 -6.40 -8.29 52.81
N LYS A 365 -5.54 -8.99 53.56
CA LYS A 365 -5.91 -9.55 54.86
C LYS A 365 -6.30 -8.45 55.85
N ALA A 366 -5.49 -7.40 56.00
CA ALA A 366 -5.78 -6.29 56.92
C ALA A 366 -7.12 -5.59 56.61
N ILE A 367 -7.47 -5.41 55.33
CA ILE A 367 -8.77 -4.88 54.90
C ILE A 367 -9.91 -5.87 55.25
N SER A 368 -9.68 -7.17 55.14
CA SER A 368 -10.66 -8.19 55.52
C SER A 368 -10.89 -8.22 57.05
N ASP A 369 -9.81 -8.14 57.84
CA ASP A 369 -9.87 -8.10 59.30
C ASP A 369 -10.63 -6.84 59.77
N LEU A 370 -10.28 -5.66 59.24
CA LEU A 370 -10.96 -4.39 59.54
C LEU A 370 -12.45 -4.39 59.16
N ARG A 371 -12.84 -5.13 58.11
CA ARG A 371 -14.27 -5.30 57.74
C ARG A 371 -15.02 -6.18 58.74
N ALA A 372 -14.38 -7.24 59.25
CA ALA A 372 -14.96 -8.08 60.28
C ALA A 372 -15.12 -7.31 61.61
N ASP A 373 -14.11 -6.54 62.00
CA ASP A 373 -14.17 -5.67 63.18
C ASP A 373 -15.25 -4.58 63.04
N LEU A 374 -15.42 -4.00 61.84
CA LEU A 374 -16.45 -2.98 61.57
C LEU A 374 -17.88 -3.55 61.67
N GLU A 375 -18.16 -4.70 61.04
CA GLU A 375 -19.48 -5.32 61.14
C GLU A 375 -19.76 -5.85 62.55
N LYS A 376 -18.73 -6.31 63.27
CA LYS A 376 -18.87 -6.63 64.70
C LYS A 376 -19.19 -5.39 65.52
N ALA A 377 -18.42 -4.31 65.41
CA ALA A 377 -18.66 -3.08 66.18
C ALA A 377 -20.07 -2.50 65.90
N LYS A 378 -20.55 -2.62 64.66
CA LYS A 378 -21.91 -2.26 64.25
C LYS A 378 -22.97 -3.18 64.88
N ALA A 379 -22.71 -4.48 65.01
CA ALA A 379 -23.58 -5.41 65.74
C ALA A 379 -23.61 -5.08 67.25
N ASP A 380 -22.44 -4.97 67.89
CA ASP A 380 -22.27 -4.64 69.30
C ASP A 380 -22.97 -3.31 69.66
N ILE A 381 -22.85 -2.28 68.81
CA ILE A 381 -23.56 -0.99 68.96
C ILE A 381 -25.08 -1.14 68.78
N THR A 382 -25.53 -1.95 67.82
CA THR A 382 -26.96 -2.17 67.57
C THR A 382 -27.61 -2.90 68.75
N GLU A 383 -26.94 -3.93 69.29
CA GLU A 383 -27.40 -4.66 70.48
C GLU A 383 -27.46 -3.72 71.70
N ALA A 384 -26.40 -2.96 71.97
CA ALA A 384 -26.36 -2.01 73.09
C ALA A 384 -27.44 -0.91 72.96
N TYR A 385 -27.69 -0.40 71.76
CA TYR A 385 -28.72 0.62 71.51
C TYR A 385 -30.14 0.07 71.71
N ASN A 386 -30.42 -1.13 71.17
CA ASN A 386 -31.70 -1.81 71.37
C ASN A 386 -31.92 -2.15 72.85
N LYS A 387 -30.91 -2.69 73.55
CA LYS A 387 -30.98 -3.02 74.97
C LYS A 387 -31.28 -1.80 75.83
N ALA A 388 -30.66 -0.65 75.53
CA ALA A 388 -30.91 0.61 76.22
C ALA A 388 -32.34 1.15 75.97
N ILE A 389 -32.91 0.91 74.78
CA ILE A 389 -34.31 1.24 74.48
C ILE A 389 -35.26 0.31 75.27
N GLU A 390 -35.02 -1.00 75.29
CA GLU A 390 -35.81 -1.95 76.09
C GLU A 390 -35.81 -1.61 77.58
N ASP A 391 -34.65 -1.28 78.15
CA ASP A 391 -34.53 -0.93 79.57
C ASP A 391 -35.21 0.41 79.89
N ALA A 392 -35.16 1.37 78.96
CA ALA A 392 -35.89 2.63 79.08
C ALA A 392 -37.41 2.45 78.97
N ILE A 393 -37.89 1.58 78.07
CA ILE A 393 -39.31 1.20 77.95
C ILE A 393 -39.76 0.51 79.24
N SER A 394 -39.04 -0.53 79.68
CA SER A 394 -39.35 -1.27 80.91
C SER A 394 -39.40 -0.37 82.16
N ALA A 395 -38.50 0.63 82.24
CA ALA A 395 -38.49 1.62 83.33
C ALA A 395 -39.63 2.64 83.23
N LEU A 396 -40.12 2.95 82.02
CA LEU A 396 -41.31 3.79 81.82
C LEU A 396 -42.60 3.01 82.13
N GLU A 397 -42.71 1.77 81.66
CA GLU A 397 -43.81 0.85 81.95
C GLU A 397 -43.94 0.60 83.45
N GLY A 398 -42.86 0.20 84.15
CA GLY A 398 -42.89 0.00 85.59
C GLY A 398 -43.27 1.26 86.39
N ARG A 399 -42.92 2.46 85.90
CA ARG A 399 -43.37 3.74 86.50
C ARG A 399 -44.82 4.06 86.18
N LEU A 400 -45.28 3.74 84.97
CA LEU A 400 -46.67 3.91 84.55
C LEU A 400 -47.57 2.97 85.35
N ASP A 401 -47.23 1.68 85.45
CA ASP A 401 -47.89 0.67 86.28
C ASP A 401 -47.88 1.04 87.76
N THR A 402 -46.77 1.54 88.30
CA THR A 402 -46.75 2.00 89.70
C THR A 402 -47.69 3.19 89.91
N LYS A 403 -47.74 4.15 88.98
CA LYS A 403 -48.67 5.30 89.07
C LYS A 403 -50.12 4.86 88.88
N LEU A 404 -50.39 4.03 87.88
CA LEU A 404 -51.71 3.50 87.55
C LEU A 404 -52.24 2.61 88.67
N THR A 405 -51.40 1.76 89.27
CA THR A 405 -51.74 0.95 90.46
C THR A 405 -52.09 1.83 91.66
N ASN A 406 -51.36 2.92 91.89
CA ASN A 406 -51.68 3.86 92.97
C ASN A 406 -52.95 4.69 92.69
N GLU A 407 -53.19 5.11 91.45
CA GLU A 407 -54.44 5.79 91.06
C GLU A 407 -55.64 4.83 91.08
N ILE A 408 -55.49 3.59 90.59
CA ILE A 408 -56.47 2.51 90.74
C ILE A 408 -56.72 2.22 92.21
N LYS A 409 -55.69 2.13 93.07
CA LYS A 409 -55.89 1.94 94.51
C LYS A 409 -56.64 3.12 95.13
N ALA A 410 -56.28 4.37 94.82
CA ALA A 410 -56.98 5.53 95.35
C ALA A 410 -58.41 5.69 94.81
N VAL A 411 -58.68 5.18 93.60
CA VAL A 411 -60.02 5.05 93.04
C VAL A 411 -60.78 3.91 93.73
N ASN A 412 -60.16 2.76 93.96
CA ASN A 412 -60.75 1.62 94.67
C ASN A 412 -61.05 1.98 96.14
N ASP A 413 -60.12 2.58 96.89
CA ASP A 413 -60.35 3.08 98.25
C ASP A 413 -61.54 4.08 98.32
N ARG A 414 -61.83 4.79 97.22
CA ARG A 414 -63.01 5.65 97.08
C ARG A 414 -64.26 4.88 96.62
N ILE A 415 -64.12 3.90 95.74
CA ILE A 415 -65.20 2.99 95.33
C ILE A 415 -65.64 2.19 96.55
N ASP A 416 -64.76 1.50 97.26
CA ASP A 416 -65.04 0.76 98.50
C ASP A 416 -65.76 1.63 99.54
N LYS A 417 -65.36 2.89 99.70
CA LYS A 417 -66.06 3.83 100.59
C LYS A 417 -67.45 4.23 100.08
N ILE A 418 -67.62 4.44 98.77
CA ILE A 418 -68.93 4.67 98.14
C ILE A 418 -69.78 3.40 98.21
N VAL A 419 -69.17 2.23 98.06
CA VAL A 419 -69.79 0.90 98.11
C VAL A 419 -70.22 0.59 99.52
N SER A 420 -69.47 0.87 100.59
CA SER A 420 -69.97 0.68 101.97
C SER A 420 -71.10 1.65 102.34
N ASP A 421 -71.08 2.89 101.84
CA ASP A 421 -72.20 3.83 101.98
C ASP A 421 -73.43 3.37 101.19
N TRP A 422 -73.20 2.90 99.95
CA TRP A 422 -74.23 2.32 99.10
C TRP A 422 -74.72 0.98 99.64
N GLU A 423 -73.91 0.13 100.25
CA GLU A 423 -74.29 -1.13 100.91
C GLU A 423 -75.12 -0.84 102.14
N SER A 424 -74.80 0.21 102.91
CA SER A 424 -75.64 0.66 104.03
C SER A 424 -77.01 1.15 103.53
N ARG A 425 -77.03 1.89 102.43
CA ARG A 425 -78.27 2.37 101.77
C ARG A 425 -79.01 1.25 101.04
N ILE A 426 -78.31 0.28 100.47
CA ILE A 426 -78.82 -0.92 99.80
C ILE A 426 -79.33 -1.88 100.86
N LYS A 427 -78.77 -1.97 102.06
CA LYS A 427 -79.36 -2.73 103.18
C LYS A 427 -80.73 -2.15 103.54
N SER A 428 -80.78 -0.83 103.76
CA SER A 428 -82.03 -0.10 103.99
C SER A 428 -83.03 -0.22 102.82
N CYS A 429 -82.55 -0.32 101.58
CA CYS A 429 -83.36 -0.52 100.39
C CYS A 429 -83.76 -2.00 100.18
N GLU A 430 -82.94 -2.97 100.54
CA GLU A 430 -83.20 -4.41 100.49
C GLU A 430 -84.27 -4.77 101.52
N ASP A 431 -84.22 -4.18 102.71
CA ASP A 431 -85.26 -4.36 103.72
C ASP A 431 -86.62 -3.79 103.23
N GLN A 432 -86.61 -2.77 102.35
CA GLN A 432 -87.82 -2.22 101.69
C GLN A 432 -88.22 -2.95 100.40
N VAL A 433 -87.25 -3.46 99.63
CA VAL A 433 -87.43 -4.08 98.30
C VAL A 433 -87.69 -5.57 98.44
N LYS A 434 -87.21 -6.23 99.49
CA LYS A 434 -87.70 -7.55 99.90
C LYS A 434 -89.21 -7.49 100.16
N ASP A 435 -89.63 -6.48 100.93
CA ASP A 435 -91.05 -6.20 101.18
C ASP A 435 -91.85 -5.88 99.89
N ALA A 436 -91.18 -5.59 98.76
CA ALA A 436 -91.82 -5.35 97.46
C ALA A 436 -91.69 -6.53 96.47
N ILE A 437 -90.59 -7.29 96.47
CA ILE A 437 -90.35 -8.46 95.61
C ILE A 437 -91.17 -9.65 96.09
N ASP A 438 -91.35 -9.80 97.41
CA ASP A 438 -92.31 -10.73 98.00
C ASP A 438 -93.77 -10.39 97.58
N LYS A 439 -94.04 -9.20 97.02
CA LYS A 439 -95.31 -8.78 96.41
C LYS A 439 -95.33 -8.80 94.87
N MET A 440 -94.20 -9.11 94.20
CA MET A 440 -94.04 -8.94 92.74
C MET A 440 -93.66 -10.24 92.01
N ASN A 441 -93.02 -11.21 92.68
CA ASN A 441 -92.73 -12.52 92.11
C ASN A 441 -93.98 -13.40 91.85
N GLU A 442 -95.18 -12.95 92.21
CA GLU A 442 -96.43 -13.56 91.75
C GLU A 442 -96.72 -13.31 90.25
N ALA A 443 -96.06 -12.35 89.59
CA ALA A 443 -96.63 -11.68 88.41
C ALA A 443 -96.09 -12.02 87.00
N LEU A 444 -94.89 -12.58 86.81
CA LEU A 444 -94.22 -12.60 85.48
C LEU A 444 -93.63 -13.97 85.08
N LYS A 445 -94.19 -14.65 84.05
CA LYS A 445 -93.81 -16.04 83.72
C LYS A 445 -93.74 -16.47 82.22
N ASP A 446 -93.89 -15.60 81.20
CA ASP A 446 -94.30 -16.02 79.80
C ASP A 446 -93.56 -15.40 78.53
N MET A 447 -92.97 -16.22 77.61
CA MET A 447 -92.65 -16.09 76.11
C MET A 447 -91.71 -14.95 75.53
N GLY A 448 -91.17 -14.88 74.27
CA GLY A 448 -90.88 -15.77 73.07
C GLY A 448 -91.35 -15.25 71.65
N GLY A 449 -90.70 -15.26 70.44
CA GLY A 449 -89.32 -15.50 69.86
C GLY A 449 -89.21 -15.63 68.28
N ASN A 450 -88.00 -15.58 67.63
CA ASN A 450 -87.57 -16.02 66.22
C ASN A 450 -87.44 -15.03 64.97
N GLY A 451 -86.83 -15.43 63.79
CA GLY A 451 -86.39 -14.57 62.61
C GLY A 451 -86.21 -15.18 61.15
N LYS A 452 -85.50 -14.50 60.17
CA LYS A 452 -85.42 -14.72 58.66
C LYS A 452 -84.09 -14.26 57.94
N ILE A 453 -84.00 -14.17 56.57
CA ILE A 453 -83.04 -13.28 55.83
C ILE A 453 -83.22 -11.84 56.33
N GLN A 454 -82.13 -11.05 56.39
CA GLN A 454 -82.10 -9.84 57.20
C GLN A 454 -81.72 -8.55 56.45
N SER A 455 -80.78 -8.58 55.50
CA SER A 455 -80.36 -7.36 54.77
C SER A 455 -79.63 -7.61 53.45
N VAL A 456 -79.66 -6.60 52.58
CA VAL A 456 -78.82 -6.43 51.38
C VAL A 456 -78.36 -4.97 51.32
N THR A 457 -77.05 -4.73 51.21
CA THR A 457 -76.45 -3.39 51.37
C THR A 457 -75.37 -3.13 50.31
N TYR A 458 -75.38 -1.96 49.67
CA TYR A 458 -74.30 -1.53 48.76
C TYR A 458 -72.97 -1.33 49.52
N ARG A 459 -71.85 -1.62 48.86
CA ARG A 459 -70.49 -1.32 49.33
C ARG A 459 -69.94 -0.14 48.51
N PRO A 460 -69.87 1.09 49.07
CA PRO A 460 -69.34 2.24 48.36
C PRO A 460 -67.87 2.08 47.98
N GLU A 461 -67.58 2.30 46.70
CA GLU A 461 -66.22 2.37 46.13
C GLU A 461 -65.65 3.80 46.18
N TYR A 462 -66.55 4.80 46.27
CA TYR A 462 -66.23 6.23 46.34
C TYR A 462 -66.77 6.83 47.65
N SER A 463 -66.01 7.77 48.22
CA SER A 463 -66.29 8.37 49.54
C SER A 463 -67.48 9.33 49.59
N ASP A 464 -67.95 9.81 48.44
CA ASP A 464 -69.18 10.60 48.29
C ASP A 464 -70.45 9.72 48.18
N GLY A 465 -70.28 8.39 48.09
CA GLY A 465 -71.37 7.43 47.92
C GLY A 465 -71.97 7.38 46.51
N VAL A 466 -71.44 8.15 45.56
CA VAL A 466 -71.90 8.19 44.16
C VAL A 466 -71.02 7.26 43.33
N HIS A 467 -71.62 6.41 42.50
CA HIS A 467 -70.88 5.48 41.66
C HIS A 467 -70.63 6.05 40.26
N ASP A 468 -69.40 5.92 39.78
CA ASP A 468 -68.98 6.40 38.46
C ASP A 468 -69.52 5.52 37.32
N VAL A 469 -69.86 6.16 36.21
CA VAL A 469 -70.21 5.52 34.95
C VAL A 469 -69.37 6.14 33.84
N TYR A 470 -68.49 5.34 33.25
CA TYR A 470 -67.48 5.84 32.32
C TYR A 470 -68.08 6.15 30.95
N ARG A 471 -67.85 7.36 30.45
CA ARG A 471 -68.51 7.89 29.23
C ARG A 471 -68.21 7.08 27.97
N GLU A 472 -66.98 6.60 27.82
CA GLU A 472 -66.55 5.89 26.62
C GLU A 472 -67.14 4.46 26.55
N ASP A 473 -67.08 3.70 27.64
CA ASP A 473 -67.53 2.29 27.69
C ASP A 473 -69.00 2.12 28.13
N LYS A 474 -69.65 3.21 28.55
CA LYS A 474 -71.08 3.34 28.95
C LYS A 474 -71.55 2.32 29.99
N ALA A 475 -70.64 1.94 30.89
CA ALA A 475 -70.81 0.86 31.85
C ALA A 475 -70.17 1.17 33.20
N PHE A 476 -70.50 0.36 34.21
CA PHE A 476 -70.01 0.47 35.58
C PHE A 476 -69.94 -0.92 36.27
N LEU A 477 -69.36 -0.98 37.48
CA LEU A 477 -69.12 -2.22 38.24
C LEU A 477 -69.34 -2.01 39.75
N MET A 478 -70.49 -2.44 40.30
CA MET A 478 -70.87 -2.19 41.70
C MET A 478 -70.72 -3.43 42.61
N ARG A 479 -70.60 -3.23 43.92
CA ARG A 479 -70.49 -4.31 44.93
C ARG A 479 -71.54 -4.23 46.05
N PHE A 480 -71.99 -5.37 46.57
CA PHE A 480 -73.07 -5.47 47.58
C PHE A 480 -72.85 -6.61 48.59
N GLU A 481 -73.14 -6.39 49.88
CA GLU A 481 -73.17 -7.39 50.97
C GLU A 481 -74.59 -7.92 51.23
N VAL A 482 -74.72 -9.20 51.61
CA VAL A 482 -76.01 -9.86 51.93
C VAL A 482 -75.94 -10.64 53.26
N ARG A 483 -77.01 -10.61 54.08
CA ARG A 483 -77.07 -11.33 55.38
C ARG A 483 -78.28 -12.25 55.57
N PRO A 484 -78.09 -13.46 56.15
CA PRO A 484 -76.81 -14.03 56.60
C PRO A 484 -75.92 -14.47 55.43
N ALA A 485 -74.60 -14.28 55.54
CA ALA A 485 -73.65 -14.41 54.42
C ALA A 485 -73.65 -15.77 53.70
N ALA A 486 -74.12 -16.84 54.37
CA ALA A 486 -74.26 -18.18 53.82
C ALA A 486 -75.22 -18.30 52.61
N VAL A 487 -76.00 -17.26 52.27
CA VAL A 487 -76.94 -17.28 51.13
C VAL A 487 -76.30 -16.90 49.79
N VAL A 488 -75.13 -16.25 49.80
CA VAL A 488 -74.55 -15.59 48.61
C VAL A 488 -74.09 -16.56 47.51
N SER A 489 -73.73 -17.80 47.87
CA SER A 489 -73.36 -18.84 46.90
C SER A 489 -74.52 -19.29 45.98
N LYS A 490 -75.75 -18.80 46.19
CA LYS A 490 -76.92 -19.04 45.33
C LYS A 490 -77.22 -17.90 44.34
N LEU A 491 -76.45 -16.81 44.36
CA LEU A 491 -76.72 -15.61 43.57
C LEU A 491 -76.02 -15.66 42.20
N ASN A 492 -76.76 -15.36 41.13
CA ASN A 492 -76.28 -15.36 39.75
C ASN A 492 -77.17 -14.45 38.86
N SER A 493 -76.89 -14.34 37.57
CA SER A 493 -77.61 -13.43 36.66
C SER A 493 -79.08 -13.79 36.37
N SER A 494 -79.62 -14.92 36.85
CA SER A 494 -81.05 -15.22 36.78
C SER A 494 -81.87 -14.64 37.95
N ASN A 495 -81.29 -14.56 39.15
CA ASN A 495 -81.94 -14.05 40.37
C ASN A 495 -81.38 -12.72 40.87
N VAL A 496 -80.29 -12.22 40.29
CA VAL A 496 -79.73 -10.87 40.52
C VAL A 496 -80.04 -9.95 39.34
N LYS A 497 -80.79 -8.88 39.61
CA LYS A 497 -81.15 -7.84 38.63
C LYS A 497 -80.57 -6.49 39.04
N MET A 498 -80.25 -5.66 38.05
CA MET A 498 -79.89 -4.25 38.24
C MET A 498 -80.92 -3.36 37.54
N GLN A 499 -81.40 -2.34 38.26
CA GLN A 499 -82.35 -1.36 37.72
C GLN A 499 -81.83 0.05 37.94
N ALA A 500 -81.91 0.88 36.91
CA ALA A 500 -81.79 2.32 37.05
C ALA A 500 -83.15 2.92 37.40
N TYR A 501 -83.13 3.89 38.32
CA TYR A 501 -84.28 4.70 38.70
C TYR A 501 -83.94 6.15 38.39
N VAL A 502 -84.68 6.72 37.44
CA VAL A 502 -84.55 8.13 37.04
C VAL A 502 -85.73 8.89 37.61
N ASP A 503 -85.46 9.98 38.33
CA ASP A 503 -86.48 10.98 38.69
C ASP A 503 -86.63 11.96 37.51
N TRP A 504 -87.78 11.88 36.82
CA TRP A 504 -88.11 12.75 35.69
C TRP A 504 -88.64 14.13 36.12
N GLY A 505 -88.60 14.42 37.43
CA GLY A 505 -89.17 15.61 38.04
C GLY A 505 -90.65 15.42 38.40
N ARG A 506 -91.14 16.30 39.27
CA ARG A 506 -92.53 16.27 39.80
C ARG A 506 -92.93 14.93 40.45
N GLY A 507 -91.95 14.15 40.91
CA GLY A 507 -92.16 12.86 41.58
C GLY A 507 -92.44 11.69 40.62
N GLN A 508 -92.22 11.84 39.31
CA GLN A 508 -92.37 10.75 38.35
C GLN A 508 -91.08 9.93 38.26
N TRP A 509 -91.00 8.88 39.08
CA TRP A 509 -89.95 7.88 39.02
C TRP A 509 -90.23 6.86 37.92
N LYS A 510 -89.21 6.51 37.12
CA LYS A 510 -89.29 5.36 36.20
C LYS A 510 -88.11 4.42 36.41
N ALA A 511 -88.43 3.14 36.61
CA ALA A 511 -87.46 2.05 36.56
C ALA A 511 -87.08 1.75 35.09
N ILE A 512 -85.81 1.47 34.86
CA ILE A 512 -85.22 1.04 33.60
C ILE A 512 -84.34 -0.17 33.93
N ASP A 513 -84.69 -1.35 33.44
CA ASP A 513 -83.86 -2.54 33.62
C ASP A 513 -82.51 -2.35 32.91
N LEU A 514 -81.42 -2.62 33.62
CA LEU A 514 -80.07 -2.52 33.10
C LEU A 514 -79.56 -3.89 32.67
N THR A 515 -78.92 -3.96 31.50
CA THR A 515 -78.27 -5.18 31.03
C THR A 515 -77.08 -5.49 31.94
N VAL A 516 -77.27 -6.46 32.85
CA VAL A 516 -76.19 -7.04 33.65
C VAL A 516 -75.24 -7.79 32.71
N LYS A 517 -74.00 -7.30 32.61
CA LYS A 517 -72.93 -7.85 31.79
C LYS A 517 -72.20 -9.00 32.51
N SER A 518 -72.13 -8.98 33.85
CA SER A 518 -71.66 -10.11 34.67
C SER A 518 -72.08 -9.98 36.14
N VAL A 519 -72.13 -11.11 36.85
CA VAL A 519 -72.25 -11.21 38.32
C VAL A 519 -71.12 -12.14 38.80
N VAL A 520 -70.37 -11.74 39.82
CA VAL A 520 -69.25 -12.51 40.39
C VAL A 520 -69.34 -12.48 41.92
N PRO A 521 -69.42 -13.62 42.61
CA PRO A 521 -69.38 -13.65 44.07
C PRO A 521 -67.96 -13.38 44.60
N GLU A 522 -67.88 -12.57 45.65
CA GLU A 522 -66.67 -12.24 46.40
C GLU A 522 -66.74 -12.88 47.82
N SER A 523 -65.74 -12.62 48.68
CA SER A 523 -65.68 -13.20 50.02
C SER A 523 -66.66 -12.55 51.02
N ASN A 524 -66.86 -13.19 52.18
CA ASN A 524 -67.64 -12.66 53.31
C ASN A 524 -69.10 -12.27 53.02
N GLY A 525 -69.70 -12.84 51.96
CA GLY A 525 -71.08 -12.55 51.57
C GLY A 525 -71.22 -11.28 50.72
N VAL A 526 -70.21 -10.96 49.90
CA VAL A 526 -70.23 -9.86 48.93
C VAL A 526 -70.42 -10.40 47.50
N ILE A 527 -71.04 -9.63 46.61
CA ILE A 527 -71.07 -9.85 45.16
C ILE A 527 -70.65 -8.59 44.40
N ALA A 528 -70.03 -8.76 43.23
CA ALA A 528 -69.73 -7.72 42.25
C ALA A 528 -70.60 -7.89 40.99
N VAL A 529 -71.10 -6.78 40.42
CA VAL A 529 -72.06 -6.76 39.32
C VAL A 529 -71.67 -5.70 38.28
N LYS A 530 -71.32 -6.13 37.06
CA LYS A 530 -71.03 -5.23 35.92
C LYS A 530 -72.32 -4.99 35.14
N ALA A 531 -72.66 -3.75 34.80
CA ALA A 531 -73.89 -3.43 34.07
C ALA A 531 -73.67 -2.37 32.98
N SER A 532 -74.53 -2.37 31.96
CA SER A 532 -74.59 -1.31 30.94
C SER A 532 -75.59 -0.23 31.33
N ALA A 533 -75.17 1.04 31.26
CA ALA A 533 -76.04 2.20 31.47
C ALA A 533 -76.64 2.75 30.17
N GLU A 534 -76.36 2.12 29.02
CA GLU A 534 -76.86 2.51 27.67
C GLU A 534 -78.40 2.53 27.55
N ALA A 535 -79.09 1.77 28.41
CA ALA A 535 -80.56 1.77 28.48
C ALA A 535 -81.14 3.07 29.09
N ILE A 536 -80.33 3.82 29.83
CA ILE A 536 -80.74 5.04 30.54
C ILE A 536 -80.83 6.21 29.55
N LYS A 537 -82.05 6.45 29.04
CA LYS A 537 -82.35 7.51 28.08
C LYS A 537 -83.80 7.99 28.20
N SER A 538 -84.05 9.20 27.72
CA SER A 538 -85.36 9.82 27.58
C SER A 538 -85.84 9.75 26.12
N SER A 539 -86.90 10.48 25.78
CA SER A 539 -87.31 10.73 24.40
C SER A 539 -86.43 11.78 23.67
N SER A 540 -85.51 12.45 24.36
CA SER A 540 -84.75 13.60 23.85
C SER A 540 -83.26 13.66 24.23
N ALA A 541 -82.78 12.80 25.15
CA ALA A 541 -81.39 12.77 25.62
C ALA A 541 -81.01 11.38 26.18
N THR A 542 -79.72 11.05 26.22
CA THR A 542 -79.13 9.91 26.94
C THR A 542 -78.52 10.33 28.27
N PHE A 543 -78.30 9.39 29.19
CA PHE A 543 -77.58 9.63 30.46
C PHE A 543 -76.18 10.26 30.27
N PHE A 544 -75.58 10.09 29.09
CA PHE A 544 -74.25 10.59 28.74
C PHE A 544 -74.26 11.97 28.07
N ASP A 545 -75.42 12.58 27.85
CA ASP A 545 -75.53 13.87 27.19
C ASP A 545 -75.40 14.99 28.23
N ALA A 546 -74.71 16.09 27.89
CA ALA A 546 -74.57 17.25 28.80
C ALA A 546 -75.90 17.96 29.13
N ALA A 547 -76.99 17.62 28.42
CA ALA A 547 -78.35 18.07 28.71
C ALA A 547 -79.09 17.19 29.74
N TRP A 548 -78.47 16.10 30.23
CA TRP A 548 -79.08 15.21 31.21
C TRP A 548 -79.04 15.81 32.62
N SER A 549 -80.17 16.35 33.06
CA SER A 549 -80.35 16.97 34.38
C SER A 549 -81.11 16.10 35.39
N TYR A 550 -81.43 14.85 35.05
CA TYR A 550 -82.24 13.95 35.87
C TYR A 550 -81.38 13.14 36.84
N THR A 551 -81.68 13.21 38.15
CA THR A 551 -80.98 12.41 39.15
C THR A 551 -81.25 10.92 38.88
N THR A 552 -80.18 10.17 38.70
CA THR A 552 -80.20 8.76 38.31
C THR A 552 -79.57 7.92 39.40
N TYR A 553 -80.25 6.84 39.78
CA TYR A 553 -79.77 5.89 40.78
C TYR A 553 -79.73 4.48 40.18
N ALA A 554 -78.76 3.66 40.59
CA ALA A 554 -78.79 2.22 40.40
C ALA A 554 -79.31 1.52 41.68
N LYS A 555 -79.90 0.34 41.51
CA LYS A 555 -80.38 -0.51 42.60
C LYS A 555 -80.24 -1.99 42.25
N LEU A 556 -79.79 -2.79 43.21
CA LEU A 556 -79.77 -4.25 43.14
C LEU A 556 -81.12 -4.80 43.60
N LEU A 557 -81.63 -5.79 42.89
CA LEU A 557 -82.85 -6.53 43.22
C LEU A 557 -82.53 -8.03 43.20
N ILE A 558 -82.85 -8.73 44.30
CA ILE A 558 -82.70 -10.18 44.45
C ILE A 558 -84.09 -10.78 44.62
N GLU A 559 -84.48 -11.60 43.65
CA GLU A 559 -85.80 -12.21 43.57
C GLU A 559 -85.66 -13.73 43.33
N ASP A 560 -86.16 -14.52 44.27
CA ASP A 560 -86.19 -15.98 44.19
C ASP A 560 -87.48 -16.50 44.85
N SER A 561 -88.43 -16.96 44.02
CA SER A 561 -89.75 -17.43 44.45
C SER A 561 -89.66 -18.65 45.37
N ASP A 562 -88.67 -19.50 45.14
CA ASP A 562 -88.58 -20.83 45.73
C ASP A 562 -87.87 -20.78 47.09
N GLN A 563 -87.10 -19.72 47.34
CA GLN A 563 -86.55 -19.38 48.65
C GLN A 563 -87.41 -18.35 49.43
N GLY A 564 -88.45 -17.79 48.81
CA GLY A 564 -89.26 -16.71 49.39
C GLY A 564 -88.45 -15.43 49.58
N TRP A 565 -87.54 -15.13 48.65
CA TRP A 565 -86.67 -13.96 48.68
C TRP A 565 -87.21 -12.87 47.78
N GLU A 566 -87.68 -11.79 48.40
CA GLU A 566 -88.01 -10.52 47.76
C GLU A 566 -87.28 -9.44 48.56
N ILE A 567 -86.02 -9.16 48.18
CA ILE A 567 -85.17 -8.21 48.90
C ILE A 567 -84.30 -7.41 47.92
N SER A 568 -84.01 -6.16 48.26
CA SER A 568 -83.34 -5.24 47.36
C SER A 568 -82.49 -4.25 48.12
N SER A 569 -81.46 -3.70 47.47
CA SER A 569 -80.58 -2.71 48.08
C SER A 569 -81.29 -1.35 48.27
N GLY A 570 -80.66 -0.47 49.05
CA GLY A 570 -80.89 0.97 48.89
C GLY A 570 -80.55 1.44 47.47
N PHE A 571 -81.08 2.60 47.09
CA PHE A 571 -80.70 3.29 45.85
C PHE A 571 -79.31 3.89 45.98
N VAL A 572 -78.49 3.77 44.92
CA VAL A 572 -77.13 4.30 44.85
C VAL A 572 -77.08 5.33 43.72
N PRO A 573 -76.75 6.61 43.98
CA PRO A 573 -76.69 7.61 42.93
C PRO A 573 -75.56 7.30 41.92
N LEU A 574 -75.80 7.60 40.65
CA LEU A 574 -74.84 7.47 39.55
C LEU A 574 -74.40 8.85 39.05
N LYS A 575 -73.13 8.99 38.64
CA LYS A 575 -72.63 10.14 37.89
C LYS A 575 -71.82 9.68 36.67
N VAL A 576 -71.87 10.44 35.57
CA VAL A 576 -71.03 10.17 34.40
C VAL A 576 -69.67 10.84 34.59
N VAL A 577 -68.60 10.09 34.33
CA VAL A 577 -67.22 10.60 34.32
C VAL A 577 -66.60 10.43 32.94
N ASP A 578 -65.68 11.33 32.59
CA ASP A 578 -64.93 11.29 31.34
C ASP A 578 -63.86 10.20 31.38
N GLY A 579 -63.47 9.72 30.20
CA GLY A 579 -62.53 8.61 30.05
C GLY A 579 -63.20 7.24 30.00
N ARG A 580 -62.37 6.23 30.24
CA ARG A 580 -62.66 4.81 30.09
C ARG A 580 -62.68 4.08 31.43
N LEU A 581 -63.38 2.96 31.46
CA LEU A 581 -63.24 1.95 32.52
C LEU A 581 -61.84 1.30 32.49
N ASP A 582 -61.18 1.32 31.32
CA ASP A 582 -59.84 0.76 31.06
C ASP A 582 -58.95 1.81 30.30
N PRO A 583 -57.92 2.42 30.91
CA PRO A 583 -57.20 3.60 30.37
C PRO A 583 -56.15 3.30 29.26
N LYS A 584 -55.69 4.37 28.57
CA LYS A 584 -54.68 4.32 27.48
C LYS A 584 -53.24 4.11 27.98
N LYS A 585 -52.38 3.57 27.09
CA LYS A 585 -50.95 3.29 27.33
C LYS A 585 -50.02 4.23 26.55
N GLU A 586 -49.67 5.37 27.13
CA GLU A 586 -48.70 6.33 26.57
C GLU A 586 -47.75 6.92 27.64
N ILE A 587 -46.57 7.38 27.23
CA ILE A 587 -45.60 8.12 28.06
C ILE A 587 -45.16 9.37 27.29
N ASN A 588 -45.40 10.55 27.87
CA ASN A 588 -45.06 11.85 27.32
C ASN A 588 -45.58 12.10 25.87
N GLY A 589 -46.76 11.58 25.55
CA GLY A 589 -47.38 11.68 24.21
C GLY A 589 -46.91 10.64 23.19
N HIS A 590 -46.17 9.62 23.63
CA HIS A 590 -45.74 8.49 22.80
C HIS A 590 -46.40 7.19 23.30
N GLU A 591 -47.14 6.49 22.43
CA GLU A 591 -47.77 5.21 22.76
C GLU A 591 -46.72 4.11 22.99
N TYR A 592 -47.02 3.16 23.88
CA TYR A 592 -46.14 2.04 24.18
C TYR A 592 -46.85 0.68 24.23
N VAL A 593 -46.07 -0.36 23.99
CA VAL A 593 -46.46 -1.77 24.14
C VAL A 593 -45.60 -2.41 25.22
N GLU A 594 -46.23 -3.04 26.20
CA GLU A 594 -45.54 -3.88 27.20
C GLU A 594 -45.46 -5.30 26.68
N MET A 595 -44.24 -5.81 26.51
CA MET A 595 -44.00 -7.10 25.84
C MET A 595 -43.86 -8.28 26.81
N GLY A 596 -44.04 -8.05 28.12
CA GLY A 596 -43.84 -9.04 29.19
C GLY A 596 -42.38 -9.24 29.61
N ASP A 597 -41.45 -8.48 29.05
CA ASP A 597 -40.01 -8.47 29.33
C ASP A 597 -39.59 -7.46 30.42
N GLY A 598 -40.55 -6.71 30.95
CA GLY A 598 -40.34 -5.62 31.91
C GLY A 598 -40.10 -4.25 31.25
N LEU A 599 -40.27 -4.11 29.93
CA LEU A 599 -40.09 -2.86 29.21
C LEU A 599 -41.37 -2.37 28.52
N LYS A 600 -41.43 -1.06 28.34
CA LYS A 600 -42.43 -0.33 27.56
C LYS A 600 -41.79 0.09 26.25
N TRP A 601 -42.05 -0.65 25.18
CA TRP A 601 -41.48 -0.40 23.85
C TRP A 601 -42.31 0.63 23.08
N ALA A 602 -41.68 1.59 22.43
CA ALA A 602 -42.36 2.59 21.61
C ALA A 602 -43.05 1.97 20.38
N THR A 603 -44.25 2.46 20.04
CA THR A 603 -44.97 2.02 18.82
C THR A 603 -44.30 2.49 17.52
N CYS A 604 -43.56 3.60 17.54
CA CYS A 604 -42.84 4.18 16.38
C CYS A 604 -41.36 4.47 16.68
N ASN A 605 -40.60 4.83 15.63
CA ASN A 605 -39.22 5.31 15.75
C ASN A 605 -39.17 6.80 16.16
N ILE A 606 -38.01 7.29 16.63
CA ILE A 606 -37.83 8.74 16.80
C ILE A 606 -38.08 9.46 15.47
N GLY A 607 -38.97 10.46 15.47
CA GLY A 607 -39.31 11.23 14.28
C GLY A 607 -40.27 10.54 13.31
N ALA A 608 -40.83 9.39 13.67
CA ALA A 608 -41.96 8.74 12.99
C ALA A 608 -43.26 8.99 13.76
N SER A 609 -44.37 9.12 13.04
CA SER A 609 -45.74 9.20 13.57
C SER A 609 -46.47 7.86 13.54
N THR A 610 -46.01 6.91 12.71
CA THR A 610 -46.54 5.53 12.63
C THR A 610 -45.45 4.48 12.82
N PRO A 611 -45.80 3.21 13.15
CA PRO A 611 -44.83 2.12 13.22
C PRO A 611 -44.09 1.85 11.90
N GLU A 612 -44.75 2.07 10.76
CA GLU A 612 -44.27 1.80 9.41
C GLU A 612 -43.48 2.95 8.77
N GLU A 613 -43.38 4.10 9.44
CA GLU A 613 -42.53 5.20 9.02
C GLU A 613 -41.07 4.99 9.45
N VAL A 614 -40.13 5.34 8.56
CA VAL A 614 -38.68 5.23 8.83
C VAL A 614 -38.27 6.06 10.05
N GLY A 615 -38.82 7.26 10.18
CA GLY A 615 -38.41 8.22 11.20
C GLY A 615 -37.09 8.92 10.86
N SER A 616 -36.37 9.35 11.89
CA SER A 616 -35.10 10.07 11.80
C SER A 616 -33.91 9.15 12.05
N GLU A 617 -32.93 9.22 11.14
CA GLU A 617 -31.62 8.59 11.27
C GLU A 617 -30.69 9.46 12.14
N PHE A 618 -29.91 8.85 13.05
CA PHE A 618 -28.94 9.50 13.94
C PHE A 618 -27.59 8.76 13.92
N ALA A 619 -26.48 9.47 14.13
CA ALA A 619 -25.19 8.85 14.44
C ALA A 619 -25.11 8.48 15.93
N TRP A 620 -24.35 7.44 16.26
CA TRP A 620 -24.33 6.88 17.62
C TRP A 620 -23.69 7.84 18.63
N GLY A 621 -24.46 8.27 19.63
CA GLY A 621 -24.05 9.31 20.59
C GLY A 621 -24.20 10.75 20.08
N GLU A 622 -24.90 10.94 18.95
CA GLU A 622 -25.35 12.23 18.44
C GLU A 622 -26.86 12.37 18.59
N THR A 623 -27.31 13.53 19.08
CA THR A 623 -28.71 13.78 19.47
C THR A 623 -29.48 14.62 18.46
N LYS A 624 -28.85 14.93 17.32
CA LYS A 624 -29.40 15.70 16.20
C LYS A 624 -29.17 14.93 14.90
N THR A 625 -30.05 15.13 13.94
CA THR A 625 -29.91 14.60 12.57
C THR A 625 -28.88 15.41 11.76
N LYS A 626 -28.33 14.79 10.71
CA LYS A 626 -27.40 15.41 9.75
C LYS A 626 -27.86 15.17 8.31
N SER A 627 -27.39 15.99 7.38
CA SER A 627 -27.56 15.83 5.92
C SER A 627 -26.83 14.62 5.35
N ASP A 628 -25.73 14.23 6.01
CA ASP A 628 -24.77 13.24 5.58
C ASP A 628 -24.12 12.61 6.80
N TYR A 629 -23.72 11.35 6.67
CA TYR A 629 -23.21 10.53 7.76
C TYR A 629 -21.86 9.93 7.37
N SER A 630 -20.78 10.47 7.94
CA SER A 630 -19.42 10.13 7.55
C SER A 630 -18.45 10.19 8.73
N PHE A 631 -17.38 9.41 8.64
CA PHE A 631 -16.32 9.33 9.66
C PHE A 631 -15.77 10.71 10.07
N GLY A 632 -15.54 11.59 9.08
CA GLY A 632 -15.01 12.94 9.29
C GLY A 632 -16.02 13.96 9.83
N ASN A 633 -17.32 13.62 9.94
CA ASN A 633 -18.36 14.50 10.49
C ASN A 633 -18.93 13.99 11.83
N HIS A 634 -18.31 12.98 12.43
CA HIS A 634 -18.79 12.37 13.67
C HIS A 634 -18.40 13.18 14.91
N LYS A 635 -19.39 13.55 15.75
CA LYS A 635 -19.24 14.38 16.97
C LYS A 635 -18.12 13.92 17.92
N TRP A 636 -17.87 12.61 17.99
CA TRP A 636 -16.91 12.01 18.91
C TRP A 636 -15.59 11.60 18.27
N TYR A 637 -15.28 12.08 17.07
CA TYR A 637 -14.03 11.83 16.38
C TYR A 637 -13.27 13.14 16.12
N ASP A 638 -12.03 13.25 16.59
CA ASP A 638 -11.16 14.41 16.40
C ASP A 638 -9.70 13.97 16.29
N ASN A 639 -8.93 14.66 15.44
CA ASN A 639 -7.49 14.49 15.22
C ASN A 639 -6.99 13.02 15.27
N GLY A 640 -7.64 12.14 14.51
CA GLY A 640 -7.27 10.72 14.40
C GLY A 640 -7.92 9.76 15.42
N ASN A 641 -8.62 10.27 16.43
CA ASN A 641 -9.00 9.51 17.62
C ASN A 641 -10.46 9.72 18.06
N TYR A 642 -11.01 8.77 18.81
CA TYR A 642 -12.30 8.94 19.47
C TYR A 642 -12.15 9.68 20.80
N THR A 643 -12.83 10.81 20.94
CA THR A 643 -12.76 11.67 22.14
C THR A 643 -13.66 11.21 23.29
N LYS A 644 -14.61 10.30 23.03
CA LYS A 644 -15.55 9.76 24.03
C LYS A 644 -16.07 8.37 23.65
N TYR A 645 -16.46 7.58 24.64
CA TYR A 645 -16.77 6.15 24.54
C TYR A 645 -15.57 5.44 23.91
N ASN A 646 -14.48 5.41 24.66
CA ASN A 646 -13.16 4.97 24.23
C ASN A 646 -12.46 4.14 25.34
N SER A 647 -11.23 3.68 25.08
CA SER A 647 -10.46 2.89 26.04
C SER A 647 -9.97 3.68 27.27
N THR A 648 -10.12 5.00 27.30
CA THR A 648 -9.72 5.89 28.40
C THR A 648 -10.87 6.24 29.33
N ASP A 649 -12.08 6.48 28.80
CA ASP A 649 -13.27 6.76 29.62
C ASP A 649 -14.04 5.51 30.06
N GLY A 650 -13.86 4.38 29.36
CA GLY A 650 -14.48 3.10 29.70
C GLY A 650 -16.01 3.08 29.57
N LEU A 651 -16.61 4.09 28.93
CA LEU A 651 -18.06 4.20 28.82
C LEU A 651 -18.61 3.20 27.79
N THR A 652 -19.37 2.21 28.26
CA THR A 652 -19.90 1.13 27.42
C THR A 652 -21.34 1.34 26.94
N VAL A 653 -22.08 2.27 27.56
CA VAL A 653 -23.49 2.59 27.26
C VAL A 653 -23.67 4.11 27.13
N LEU A 654 -24.50 4.55 26.18
CA LEU A 654 -24.82 5.97 25.98
C LEU A 654 -25.34 6.64 27.26
N MET A 655 -24.75 7.78 27.61
CA MET A 655 -25.26 8.65 28.66
C MET A 655 -26.44 9.50 28.14
N SER A 656 -27.32 9.92 29.05
CA SER A 656 -28.57 10.64 28.76
C SER A 656 -28.43 11.91 27.89
N GLY A 657 -27.29 12.60 27.95
CA GLY A 657 -27.00 13.78 27.11
C GLY A 657 -26.57 13.46 25.67
N ASP A 658 -26.29 12.20 25.37
CA ASP A 658 -25.84 11.71 24.05
C ASP A 658 -26.82 10.72 23.41
N ASP A 659 -27.78 10.20 24.19
CA ASP A 659 -28.87 9.38 23.70
C ASP A 659 -29.95 10.24 23.04
N ALA A 660 -30.16 10.04 21.73
CA ALA A 660 -31.17 10.77 20.97
C ALA A 660 -32.61 10.51 21.46
N ALA A 661 -32.90 9.33 22.01
CA ALA A 661 -34.23 9.04 22.58
C ALA A 661 -34.47 9.90 23.83
N THR A 662 -33.54 9.86 24.79
CA THR A 662 -33.61 10.67 26.01
C THR A 662 -33.73 12.16 25.70
N VAL A 663 -32.93 12.69 24.75
CA VAL A 663 -32.92 14.13 24.45
C VAL A 663 -34.14 14.59 23.64
N ASN A 664 -34.63 13.81 22.67
CA ASN A 664 -35.74 14.24 21.81
C ASN A 664 -37.12 13.96 22.43
N TRP A 665 -37.32 12.80 23.09
CA TRP A 665 -38.63 12.39 23.62
C TRP A 665 -38.79 12.62 25.13
N ARG A 666 -37.69 12.86 25.87
CA ARG A 666 -37.69 13.18 27.31
C ARG A 666 -38.34 12.09 28.18
N GLY A 667 -38.58 12.42 29.46
CA GLY A 667 -39.16 11.49 30.42
C GLY A 667 -38.20 10.34 30.73
N THR A 668 -38.70 9.12 30.64
CA THR A 668 -37.96 7.86 30.87
C THR A 668 -37.56 7.14 29.58
N TRP A 669 -37.81 7.76 28.41
CA TRP A 669 -37.46 7.19 27.11
C TRP A 669 -35.95 7.14 26.89
N ARG A 670 -35.44 6.00 26.43
CA ARG A 670 -34.02 5.78 26.10
C ARG A 670 -33.82 4.85 24.91
N THR A 671 -32.64 4.85 24.31
CA THR A 671 -32.25 3.86 23.30
C THR A 671 -32.03 2.48 23.95
N PRO A 672 -32.59 1.37 23.41
CA PRO A 672 -32.46 0.03 24.00
C PRO A 672 -31.00 -0.44 24.04
N THR A 673 -30.62 -1.23 25.04
CA THR A 673 -29.29 -1.85 25.11
C THR A 673 -29.18 -3.08 24.20
N PHE A 674 -27.97 -3.56 23.94
CA PHE A 674 -27.72 -4.80 23.20
C PHE A 674 -28.50 -6.00 23.79
N ASP A 675 -28.46 -6.17 25.13
CA ASP A 675 -29.14 -7.29 25.80
C ASP A 675 -30.67 -7.22 25.66
N GLU A 676 -31.25 -6.03 25.55
CA GLU A 676 -32.69 -5.84 25.43
C GLU A 676 -33.19 -6.20 24.02
N PHE A 677 -32.46 -5.81 22.97
CA PHE A 677 -32.71 -6.37 21.64
C PHE A 677 -32.44 -7.88 21.60
N HIS A 678 -31.40 -8.38 22.29
CA HIS A 678 -31.07 -9.80 22.31
C HIS A 678 -32.19 -10.66 22.92
N LYS A 679 -32.88 -10.17 23.97
CA LYS A 679 -34.06 -10.83 24.56
C LYS A 679 -35.15 -11.10 23.51
N LEU A 680 -35.37 -10.21 22.54
CA LEU A 680 -36.39 -10.37 21.50
C LEU A 680 -36.16 -11.60 20.62
N PHE A 681 -34.93 -12.14 20.53
CA PHE A 681 -34.63 -13.33 19.75
C PHE A 681 -35.04 -14.65 20.43
N ASN A 682 -35.47 -14.65 21.69
CA ASN A 682 -35.89 -15.84 22.42
C ASN A 682 -37.26 -16.37 21.95
N GLU A 683 -37.26 -17.49 21.22
CA GLU A 683 -38.44 -18.08 20.56
C GLU A 683 -39.51 -18.63 21.50
N LYS A 684 -39.16 -18.87 22.77
CA LYS A 684 -40.11 -19.23 23.83
C LYS A 684 -40.95 -18.03 24.26
N ASN A 685 -40.39 -16.84 24.16
CA ASN A 685 -41.01 -15.60 24.63
C ASN A 685 -41.58 -14.77 23.47
N PHE A 686 -41.01 -14.88 22.26
CA PHE A 686 -41.35 -14.04 21.12
C PHE A 686 -41.50 -14.81 19.80
N GLU A 687 -42.36 -14.31 18.93
CA GLU A 687 -42.48 -14.68 17.52
C GLU A 687 -42.03 -13.51 16.65
N TRP A 688 -41.34 -13.78 15.55
CA TRP A 688 -40.97 -12.78 14.54
C TRP A 688 -41.64 -13.18 13.23
N LYS A 689 -42.50 -12.31 12.70
CA LYS A 689 -43.27 -12.58 11.48
C LYS A 689 -43.22 -11.39 10.52
N TYR A 690 -42.84 -11.66 9.28
CA TYR A 690 -42.83 -10.66 8.22
C TYR A 690 -44.25 -10.33 7.73
N ASP A 691 -44.50 -9.05 7.51
CA ASP A 691 -45.70 -8.47 6.90
C ASP A 691 -45.25 -7.79 5.59
N ASP A 692 -45.61 -8.41 4.46
CA ASP A 692 -45.22 -7.95 3.13
C ASP A 692 -45.96 -6.66 2.70
N ALA A 693 -47.17 -6.42 3.23
CA ALA A 693 -47.91 -5.20 2.96
C ALA A 693 -47.27 -4.00 3.67
N LYS A 694 -46.72 -4.22 4.88
CA LYS A 694 -45.98 -3.20 5.66
C LYS A 694 -44.48 -3.17 5.39
N LYS A 695 -43.92 -4.19 4.73
CA LYS A 695 -42.49 -4.37 4.41
C LYS A 695 -41.58 -4.39 5.64
N GLY A 696 -41.99 -5.16 6.66
CA GLY A 696 -41.23 -5.28 7.90
C GLY A 696 -41.67 -6.47 8.76
N ILE A 697 -41.07 -6.60 9.94
CA ILE A 697 -41.34 -7.69 10.88
C ILE A 697 -42.12 -7.15 12.08
N SER A 698 -43.21 -7.84 12.39
CA SER A 698 -43.88 -7.78 13.69
C SER A 698 -43.22 -8.78 14.65
N VAL A 699 -42.78 -8.30 15.82
CA VAL A 699 -42.25 -9.09 16.93
C VAL A 699 -43.33 -9.18 18.01
N THR A 700 -43.90 -10.36 18.20
CA THR A 700 -45.10 -10.60 19.03
C THR A 700 -44.78 -11.44 20.26
N SER A 701 -45.32 -11.07 21.42
CA SER A 701 -45.09 -11.78 22.69
C SER A 701 -45.92 -13.06 22.84
N LYS A 702 -45.30 -14.04 23.49
CA LYS A 702 -45.85 -15.33 23.95
C LYS A 702 -45.81 -15.44 25.49
N ILE A 703 -45.46 -14.35 26.18
CA ILE A 703 -45.33 -14.32 27.65
C ILE A 703 -46.72 -14.23 28.27
N SER A 704 -46.99 -15.05 29.29
CA SER A 704 -48.29 -15.15 29.94
C SER A 704 -48.76 -13.82 30.54
N GLY A 705 -49.96 -13.38 30.15
CA GLY A 705 -50.52 -12.07 30.48
C GLY A 705 -50.23 -10.97 29.45
N TYR A 706 -49.45 -11.27 28.41
CA TYR A 706 -49.01 -10.33 27.37
C TYR A 706 -49.11 -10.94 25.95
N GLU A 707 -49.72 -12.11 25.78
CA GLU A 707 -49.81 -12.82 24.51
C GLU A 707 -50.49 -11.97 23.43
N GLY A 708 -49.86 -11.86 22.25
CA GLY A 708 -50.38 -11.08 21.13
C GLY A 708 -50.00 -9.60 21.13
N ASN A 709 -49.45 -9.05 22.23
CA ASN A 709 -48.79 -7.74 22.21
C ASN A 709 -47.61 -7.78 21.22
N SER A 710 -47.47 -6.75 20.38
CA SER A 710 -46.53 -6.77 19.25
C SER A 710 -45.93 -5.41 18.95
N ILE A 711 -44.67 -5.40 18.50
CA ILE A 711 -43.94 -4.21 18.02
C ILE A 711 -43.44 -4.44 16.59
N PHE A 712 -43.36 -3.39 15.77
CA PHE A 712 -43.03 -3.49 14.35
C PHE A 712 -41.72 -2.79 14.00
N PHE A 713 -40.87 -3.48 13.24
CA PHE A 713 -39.62 -2.96 12.67
C PHE A 713 -39.64 -3.07 11.14
N LEU A 714 -39.15 -2.05 10.42
CA LEU A 714 -39.02 -2.10 8.96
C LEU A 714 -37.89 -3.04 8.55
N SER A 715 -38.11 -3.79 7.46
CA SER A 715 -37.09 -4.64 6.86
C SER A 715 -36.12 -3.80 6.03
N GLY A 716 -34.83 -4.15 6.05
CA GLY A 716 -33.76 -3.41 5.39
C GLY A 716 -33.23 -2.22 6.18
N LYS A 717 -33.58 -2.09 7.47
CA LYS A 717 -33.20 -0.97 8.34
C LYS A 717 -32.42 -1.39 9.59
N TYR A 718 -31.71 -0.42 10.16
CA TYR A 718 -30.76 -0.60 11.26
C TYR A 718 -31.26 0.17 12.48
N TYR A 719 -31.35 -0.50 13.62
CA TYR A 719 -31.80 0.09 14.87
C TYR A 719 -30.61 0.18 15.83
N TRP A 720 -30.17 1.39 16.16
CA TRP A 720 -29.10 1.59 17.14
C TRP A 720 -29.49 1.01 18.50
N SER A 721 -28.55 0.29 19.12
CA SER A 721 -28.57 0.09 20.56
C SER A 721 -27.73 1.17 21.25
N SER A 722 -27.98 1.39 22.54
CA SER A 722 -27.18 2.27 23.38
C SER A 722 -25.82 1.68 23.77
N THR A 723 -25.47 0.47 23.33
CA THR A 723 -24.25 -0.25 23.76
C THR A 723 -23.14 -0.18 22.71
N ILE A 724 -21.91 0.18 23.11
CA ILE A 724 -20.72 0.18 22.23
C ILE A 724 -20.17 -1.24 22.04
N ASN A 725 -19.47 -1.51 20.92
CA ASN A 725 -18.70 -2.73 20.77
C ASN A 725 -17.31 -2.56 21.40
N VAL A 726 -17.12 -3.05 22.61
CA VAL A 726 -15.83 -2.92 23.35
C VAL A 726 -14.64 -3.59 22.64
N ASN A 727 -14.87 -4.51 21.70
CA ASN A 727 -13.81 -5.15 20.92
C ASN A 727 -13.42 -4.35 19.65
N LYS A 728 -14.22 -3.35 19.29
CA LYS A 728 -14.05 -2.45 18.12
C LYS A 728 -14.71 -1.11 18.44
N LEU A 729 -13.98 -0.20 19.09
CA LEU A 729 -14.52 1.06 19.62
C LEU A 729 -14.97 2.04 18.51
N GLU A 730 -14.59 1.78 17.26
CA GLU A 730 -15.15 2.41 16.06
C GLU A 730 -16.59 1.97 15.74
N HIS A 731 -17.05 0.87 16.35
CA HIS A 731 -18.37 0.29 16.20
C HIS A 731 -19.22 0.42 17.48
N ALA A 732 -20.53 0.62 17.31
CA ALA A 732 -21.53 0.35 18.33
C ALA A 732 -22.46 -0.78 17.86
N TYR A 733 -23.24 -1.38 18.77
CA TYR A 733 -24.15 -2.45 18.40
C TYR A 733 -25.47 -1.91 17.82
N SER A 734 -25.96 -2.58 16.78
CA SER A 734 -27.25 -2.32 16.13
C SER A 734 -27.97 -3.63 15.80
N LEU A 735 -29.30 -3.61 15.84
CA LEU A 735 -30.14 -4.63 15.23
C LEU A 735 -30.36 -4.29 13.74
N TYR A 736 -29.97 -5.16 12.82
CA TYR A 736 -30.43 -5.09 11.43
C TYR A 736 -31.54 -6.10 11.17
N VAL A 737 -32.64 -5.64 10.59
CA VAL A 737 -33.84 -6.44 10.35
C VAL A 737 -33.91 -6.83 8.88
N TYR A 738 -33.92 -8.14 8.60
CA TYR A 738 -34.17 -8.70 7.27
C TYR A 738 -35.66 -9.04 7.10
N THR A 739 -36.03 -9.56 5.93
CA THR A 739 -37.36 -10.14 5.66
C THR A 739 -37.63 -11.43 6.45
N GLU A 740 -36.61 -12.02 7.09
CA GLU A 740 -36.76 -13.16 7.99
C GLU A 740 -36.00 -12.94 9.30
N LYS A 741 -36.48 -13.59 10.37
CA LYS A 741 -35.76 -13.63 11.66
C LYS A 741 -34.40 -14.31 11.54
N SER A 742 -34.33 -15.41 10.78
CA SER A 742 -33.13 -16.19 10.47
C SER A 742 -31.97 -15.32 9.94
N GLY A 743 -32.30 -14.32 9.13
CA GLY A 743 -31.34 -13.35 8.59
C GLY A 743 -31.09 -12.15 9.51
N SER A 744 -32.01 -11.80 10.41
CA SER A 744 -31.91 -10.60 11.26
C SER A 744 -30.80 -10.74 12.31
N VAL A 745 -29.90 -9.75 12.41
CA VAL A 745 -28.64 -9.85 13.16
C VAL A 745 -28.45 -8.66 14.10
N LEU A 746 -28.03 -8.95 15.33
CA LEU A 746 -27.39 -7.98 16.22
C LEU A 746 -25.88 -7.95 15.93
N GLY A 747 -25.40 -6.83 15.38
CA GLY A 747 -24.02 -6.69 14.91
C GLY A 747 -23.38 -5.38 15.37
N GLY A 748 -22.06 -5.36 15.50
CA GLY A 748 -21.30 -4.12 15.71
C GLY A 748 -21.08 -3.41 14.38
N SER A 749 -21.28 -2.10 14.31
CA SER A 749 -21.10 -1.30 13.08
C SER A 749 -20.78 0.17 13.35
N PHE A 750 -20.22 0.84 12.34
CA PHE A 750 -19.59 2.16 12.45
C PHE A 750 -20.46 3.24 13.09
N ARG A 751 -19.98 3.83 14.19
CA ARG A 751 -20.70 4.82 15.02
C ARG A 751 -21.15 6.08 14.27
N TRP A 752 -20.49 6.41 13.15
CA TRP A 752 -20.80 7.58 12.33
C TRP A 752 -21.97 7.35 11.35
N ASN A 753 -22.46 6.12 11.18
CA ASN A 753 -23.62 5.81 10.34
C ASN A 753 -24.89 6.45 10.92
N GLY A 754 -25.73 7.02 10.06
CA GLY A 754 -27.05 7.52 10.44
C GLY A 754 -28.09 6.40 10.39
N TRP A 755 -28.64 6.00 11.54
CA TRP A 755 -29.58 4.88 11.66
C TRP A 755 -30.75 5.17 12.60
N GLU A 756 -31.81 4.38 12.47
CA GLU A 756 -33.04 4.53 13.25
C GLU A 756 -32.85 4.20 14.73
N ILE A 757 -33.73 4.76 15.57
CA ILE A 757 -33.84 4.40 16.98
C ILE A 757 -35.31 4.09 17.30
N ARG A 758 -35.52 2.97 17.99
CA ARG A 758 -36.80 2.50 18.53
C ARG A 758 -36.76 2.61 20.06
N PRO A 759 -37.32 3.65 20.68
CA PRO A 759 -37.15 3.88 22.13
C PRO A 759 -37.80 2.82 23.02
N VAL A 760 -37.27 2.69 24.24
CA VAL A 760 -37.87 1.95 25.37
C VAL A 760 -37.93 2.81 26.61
N SER A 761 -38.91 2.55 27.47
CA SER A 761 -38.96 2.99 28.87
C SER A 761 -38.99 1.79 29.80
N ASN A 762 -38.51 1.99 31.02
CA ASN A 762 -38.81 1.11 32.15
C ASN A 762 -40.26 1.35 32.64
#